data_AF-A0A969FQG1-F1
#
_entry.id   AF-A0A969FQG1-F1
#
_cell.length_a   1.000
_cell.length_b   1.000
_cell.length_c   1.000
_cell.angle_alpha   90.00
_cell.angle_beta   90.00
_cell.angle_gamma   90.00
#
_symmetry.space_group_name_H-M   'P 1'
#
loop_
_entity.id
_entity.type
_entity.pdbx_description
1 polymer ?
#
loop_
_entity_poly.entity_id
_entity_poly.type
_entity_poly.pdbx_seq_one_letter_code
_entity_poly.pdbx_strand_id
1 'polypeptide(L)'
;MEKSALSPVPDVVYVTRSVVQTIQQATRHRAGPGRTGGMLIGRRLEREGRVEVLIVGATVHHEPESVDVAYVTQQLPIYQDTYPNVGFLGTWHGQQVGEPVFRPEDVYRAHEMFADPAYKVKEMVHPVALAHPGGDGGDGNIVIRYSYLNRSMANQRLPFTDIPESQVQEIPDDDERVASERAAVAAEPAGTATTPSRAAGTTGPEARSVPSAPVSPPTVSSPPSSRVEAVDTKPEKGSNMKSFFGKDNMNMPVIAGAGLGILILLIALVVILNRSGGSTAALEEVDARLQEPSPANLQVVEYRLSEVLHENTGARISQEVAERYVQLGDAYLEQDPPDANRAIVSYENASNLAPEHEAAQEGKKHALAVQRCGEVEAAGDDPGQQMSMLESLKAIGIDTCPQGPVDQQLYQTRLQYLQELTEDGEYARARSVAESMRVSAEEGETATSGPLGVVQNWVRYDTALLEDDWAMATDALTKILATVGVSPSLETYPPKDYGERIGEVSELLAEANIAYAQDLQHQGNIDEAMTHYEAAQEAEGVAEETKQTATRLGNIAQQGKQLWNLANEAIEREDWGGMRLILGQLEVLPGFGSESRNPLTGQSVAELARVGDTVMSQQTAVAVIELEKTVQSLLGQTPEPVAPVATPPMVLTPTPLPVVPTAPPVLEESVVVPPEAEEEEAPLPPTPMTTTEEETEVEGEGEEEGEEEAPLPTPMTEGETEETEGETEETEGETEETEGEQSPESETDEEALPDWMIPD
;
A
#
# COMPACT_ATOMS: atom_id res chain seq x y z
N MET A 1 31.15 -9.12 20.26
CA MET A 1 30.61 -9.68 19.01
C MET A 1 30.83 -11.18 19.04
N GLU A 2 29.81 -11.94 19.48
CA GLU A 2 29.81 -13.39 19.25
C GLU A 2 29.85 -13.62 17.74
N LYS A 3 30.73 -14.51 17.28
CA LYS A 3 30.63 -15.04 15.92
C LYS A 3 29.27 -15.72 15.84
N SER A 4 28.29 -15.05 15.23
CA SER A 4 26.99 -15.61 14.91
C SER A 4 27.25 -16.81 14.01
N ALA A 5 27.28 -18.01 14.59
CA ALA A 5 27.31 -19.24 13.82
C ALA A 5 26.02 -19.24 13.02
N LEU A 6 26.13 -19.31 11.68
CA LEU A 6 25.00 -19.57 10.80
C LEU A 6 24.16 -20.67 11.43
N SER A 7 22.91 -20.36 11.79
CA SER A 7 22.00 -21.35 12.35
C SER A 7 21.89 -22.47 11.30
N PRO A 8 22.24 -23.71 11.63
CA PRO A 8 22.27 -24.78 10.64
C PRO A 8 20.86 -25.00 10.07
N VAL A 9 20.79 -25.45 8.81
CA VAL A 9 19.56 -25.98 8.22
C VAL A 9 18.98 -27.02 9.19
N PRO A 10 17.65 -27.04 9.43
CA PRO A 10 17.03 -27.97 10.36
C PRO A 10 17.40 -29.42 10.02
N ASP A 11 17.72 -30.21 11.04
CA ASP A 11 18.01 -31.64 10.87
C ASP A 11 16.75 -32.41 10.44
N VAL A 12 15.59 -31.99 10.97
CA VAL A 12 14.29 -32.59 10.68
C VAL A 12 13.18 -31.53 10.73
N VAL A 13 12.27 -31.58 9.76
CA VAL A 13 11.01 -30.83 9.74
C VAL A 13 9.85 -31.79 9.93
N TYR A 14 9.13 -31.65 11.03
CA TYR A 14 7.89 -32.36 11.29
C TYR A 14 6.71 -31.52 10.80
N VAL A 15 5.89 -32.08 9.92
CA VAL A 15 4.69 -31.43 9.39
C VAL A 15 3.47 -32.28 9.72
N THR A 16 2.41 -31.68 10.25
CA THR A 16 1.20 -32.41 10.58
C THR A 16 0.41 -32.80 9.31
N ARG A 17 -0.34 -33.91 9.37
CA ARG A 17 -1.21 -34.34 8.26
C ARG A 17 -2.22 -33.27 7.85
N SER A 18 -2.81 -32.58 8.83
CA SER A 18 -3.74 -31.46 8.57
C SER A 18 -3.09 -30.37 7.72
N VAL A 19 -1.85 -29.99 8.00
CA VAL A 19 -1.11 -29.00 7.20
C VAL A 19 -0.90 -29.47 5.76
N VAL A 20 -0.43 -30.71 5.58
CA VAL A 20 -0.24 -31.28 4.23
C VAL A 20 -1.56 -31.31 3.47
N GLN A 21 -2.65 -31.73 4.12
CA GLN A 21 -3.98 -31.77 3.51
C GLN A 21 -4.49 -30.39 3.12
N THR A 22 -4.33 -29.38 3.98
CA THR A 22 -4.73 -27.99 3.69
C THR A 22 -3.98 -27.47 2.46
N ILE A 23 -2.66 -27.62 2.41
CA ILE A 23 -1.82 -27.20 1.28
C ILE A 23 -2.24 -27.90 -0.01
N GLN A 24 -2.42 -29.22 0.05
CA GLN A 24 -2.83 -30.01 -1.12
C GLN A 24 -4.23 -29.62 -1.59
N GLN A 25 -5.20 -29.49 -0.68
CA GLN A 25 -6.57 -29.13 -1.01
C GLN A 25 -6.65 -27.74 -1.64
N ALA A 26 -5.96 -26.75 -1.07
CA ALA A 26 -5.89 -25.41 -1.63
C ALA A 26 -5.22 -25.39 -3.01
N THR A 27 -4.16 -26.20 -3.19
CA THR A 27 -3.48 -26.33 -4.49
C THR A 27 -4.39 -27.00 -5.54
N ARG A 28 -5.22 -27.99 -5.16
CA ARG A 28 -6.20 -28.65 -6.06
C ARG A 28 -7.34 -27.74 -6.47
N HIS A 29 -7.89 -26.94 -5.54
CA HIS A 29 -9.03 -26.05 -5.79
C HIS A 29 -8.67 -24.81 -6.61
N ARG A 30 -7.44 -24.73 -7.13
CA ARG A 30 -7.02 -23.68 -8.04
C ARG A 30 -7.71 -23.85 -9.40
N ALA A 31 -8.83 -23.15 -9.59
CA ALA A 31 -9.60 -23.16 -10.84
C ALA A 31 -9.10 -22.15 -11.91
N GLY A 32 -8.03 -21.38 -11.62
CA GLY A 32 -7.56 -20.31 -12.51
C GLY A 32 -6.05 -20.02 -12.45
N PRO A 33 -5.57 -19.05 -13.24
CA PRO A 33 -4.15 -18.68 -13.34
C PRO A 33 -3.59 -18.03 -12.05
N GLY A 34 -4.44 -17.56 -11.13
CA GLY A 34 -4.03 -16.96 -9.85
C GLY A 34 -3.27 -17.95 -8.95
N ARG A 35 -2.30 -17.47 -8.18
CA ARG A 35 -1.46 -18.30 -7.28
C ARG A 35 -2.23 -18.61 -6.00
N THR A 36 -2.05 -19.81 -5.44
CA THR A 36 -2.52 -20.11 -4.09
C THR A 36 -1.34 -20.13 -3.15
N GLY A 37 -1.54 -19.75 -1.89
CA GLY A 37 -0.52 -19.89 -0.88
C GLY A 37 -1.05 -19.53 0.49
N GLY A 38 -0.17 -19.22 1.42
CA GLY A 38 -0.55 -18.80 2.76
C GLY A 38 0.60 -18.85 3.73
N MET A 39 0.27 -18.89 5.01
CA MET A 39 1.24 -18.87 6.10
C MET A 39 1.40 -20.25 6.71
N LEU A 40 2.57 -20.48 7.29
CA LEU A 40 2.87 -21.62 8.13
C LEU A 40 2.99 -21.19 9.59
N ILE A 41 2.38 -21.99 10.45
CA ILE A 41 2.41 -21.80 11.89
C ILE A 41 3.08 -23.01 12.54
N GLY A 42 4.05 -22.72 13.38
CA GLY A 42 4.93 -23.74 13.94
C GLY A 42 5.95 -23.16 14.90
N ARG A 43 6.93 -23.97 15.28
CA ARG A 43 8.08 -23.49 16.05
C ARG A 43 9.31 -24.37 15.89
N ARG A 44 10.45 -23.83 16.29
CA ARG A 44 11.69 -24.57 16.50
C ARG A 44 11.61 -25.41 17.77
N LEU A 45 12.06 -26.65 17.68
CA LEU A 45 12.27 -27.57 18.80
C LEU A 45 13.77 -27.76 18.97
N GLU A 46 14.31 -27.39 20.13
CA GLU A 46 15.71 -27.61 20.46
C GLU A 46 15.85 -28.90 21.27
N ARG A 47 16.48 -29.93 20.70
CA ARG A 47 16.70 -31.22 21.36
C ARG A 47 18.14 -31.69 21.21
N GLU A 48 18.87 -31.76 22.32
CA GLU A 48 20.16 -32.45 22.44
C GLU A 48 21.14 -32.20 21.27
N GLY A 49 21.28 -30.94 20.85
CA GLY A 49 22.20 -30.57 19.76
C GLY A 49 21.67 -30.79 18.34
N ARG A 50 20.38 -31.12 18.19
CA ARG A 50 19.66 -31.13 16.91
C ARG A 50 18.67 -29.97 16.83
N VAL A 51 18.54 -29.43 15.62
CA VAL A 51 17.58 -28.39 15.27
C VAL A 51 16.41 -29.06 14.58
N GLU A 52 15.29 -29.12 15.27
CA GLU A 52 14.05 -29.66 14.71
C GLU A 52 13.04 -28.51 14.51
N VAL A 53 12.16 -28.64 13.53
CA VAL A 53 11.07 -27.69 13.29
C VAL A 53 9.75 -28.44 13.27
N LEU A 54 8.74 -27.90 13.94
CA LEU A 54 7.38 -28.46 13.97
C LEU A 54 6.41 -27.47 13.33
N ILE A 55 5.69 -27.92 12.30
CA ILE A 55 4.64 -27.16 11.59
C ILE A 55 3.29 -27.78 11.94
N VAL A 56 2.40 -27.01 12.58
CA VAL A 56 1.10 -27.48 13.07
C VAL A 56 -0.10 -26.79 12.42
N GLY A 57 0.13 -25.72 11.67
CA GLY A 57 -0.93 -24.95 11.01
C GLY A 57 -0.50 -24.38 9.67
N ALA A 58 -1.47 -24.26 8.76
CA ALA A 58 -1.31 -23.56 7.50
C ALA A 58 -2.58 -22.79 7.15
N THR A 59 -2.45 -21.53 6.72
CA THR A 59 -3.58 -20.74 6.20
C THR A 59 -3.68 -20.86 4.68
N VAL A 60 -4.82 -20.47 4.11
CA VAL A 60 -5.04 -20.42 2.65
C VAL A 60 -5.39 -18.99 2.27
N HIS A 61 -4.71 -18.46 1.27
CA HIS A 61 -4.88 -17.14 0.68
C HIS A 61 -4.83 -17.25 -0.85
N HIS A 62 -5.76 -16.57 -1.54
CA HIS A 62 -5.88 -16.60 -3.01
C HIS A 62 -4.92 -15.62 -3.71
N GLU A 63 -4.18 -14.84 -2.93
CA GLU A 63 -3.09 -13.99 -3.38
C GLU A 63 -1.93 -14.17 -2.39
N PRO A 64 -1.00 -15.12 -2.60
CA PRO A 64 0.13 -15.30 -1.70
C PRO A 64 1.02 -14.05 -1.58
N GLU A 65 0.97 -13.20 -2.60
CA GLU A 65 1.67 -11.93 -2.68
C GLU A 65 1.05 -10.84 -1.77
N SER A 66 -0.03 -11.10 -1.04
CA SER A 66 -0.52 -10.21 0.03
C SER A 66 -0.27 -10.74 1.44
N VAL A 67 0.41 -11.88 1.59
CA VAL A 67 0.84 -12.37 2.91
C VAL A 67 2.00 -11.52 3.42
N ASP A 68 1.68 -10.59 4.32
CA ASP A 68 2.62 -9.66 4.97
C ASP A 68 2.62 -9.83 6.50
N VAL A 69 3.41 -9.01 7.20
CA VAL A 69 3.50 -9.05 8.67
C VAL A 69 2.18 -8.68 9.36
N ALA A 70 1.32 -7.86 8.72
CA ALA A 70 0.02 -7.50 9.26
C ALA A 70 -0.96 -8.69 9.24
N TYR A 71 -1.03 -9.40 8.11
CA TYR A 71 -1.82 -10.62 7.97
C TYR A 71 -1.35 -11.71 8.96
N VAL A 72 -0.02 -11.87 9.12
CA VAL A 72 0.57 -12.75 10.15
C VAL A 72 0.07 -12.39 11.54
N THR A 73 0.11 -11.11 11.88
CA THR A 73 -0.28 -10.59 13.19
C THR A 73 -1.76 -10.85 13.48
N GLN A 74 -2.62 -10.82 12.45
CA GLN A 74 -4.04 -11.10 12.58
C GLN A 74 -4.35 -12.59 12.80
N GLN A 75 -3.68 -13.50 12.09
CA GLN A 75 -4.03 -14.92 12.12
C GLN A 75 -3.35 -15.69 13.26
N LEU A 76 -2.17 -15.25 13.71
CA LEU A 76 -1.39 -15.98 14.71
C LEU A 76 -2.14 -16.20 16.05
N PRO A 77 -2.91 -15.23 16.60
CA PRO A 77 -3.69 -15.44 17.82
C PRO A 77 -4.64 -16.64 17.76
N ILE A 78 -5.28 -16.87 16.61
CA ILE A 78 -6.23 -17.99 16.41
C ILE A 78 -5.55 -19.35 16.65
N TYR A 79 -4.30 -19.48 16.25
CA TYR A 79 -3.54 -20.72 16.45
C TYR A 79 -2.92 -20.79 17.84
N GLN A 80 -2.54 -19.66 18.43
CA GLN A 80 -1.99 -19.60 19.78
C GLN A 80 -3.02 -19.99 20.86
N ASP A 81 -4.31 -19.80 20.61
CA ASP A 81 -5.38 -20.31 21.48
C ASP A 81 -5.32 -21.84 21.65
N THR A 82 -4.88 -22.56 20.61
CA THR A 82 -4.75 -24.03 20.64
C THR A 82 -3.31 -24.49 20.93
N TYR A 83 -2.32 -23.71 20.48
CA TYR A 83 -0.90 -24.04 20.56
C TYR A 83 -0.09 -22.83 21.07
N PRO A 84 -0.06 -22.54 22.38
CA PRO A 84 0.45 -21.27 22.92
C PRO A 84 1.91 -20.92 22.58
N ASN A 85 2.75 -21.92 22.31
CA ASN A 85 4.17 -21.70 22.04
C ASN A 85 4.50 -21.62 20.54
N VAL A 86 3.51 -21.68 19.66
CA VAL A 86 3.76 -21.57 18.22
C VAL A 86 3.84 -20.11 17.79
N GLY A 87 4.61 -19.90 16.73
CA GLY A 87 4.76 -18.63 16.06
C GLY A 87 4.52 -18.78 14.56
N PHE A 88 4.65 -17.67 13.86
CA PHE A 88 4.84 -17.72 12.42
C PHE A 88 6.17 -18.41 12.08
N LEU A 89 6.17 -19.22 11.03
CA LEU A 89 7.34 -19.98 10.60
C LEU A 89 7.69 -19.74 9.12
N GLY A 90 6.81 -19.14 8.32
CA GLY A 90 7.07 -18.84 6.92
C GLY A 90 5.83 -18.86 6.06
N THR A 91 6.02 -18.76 4.74
CA THR A 91 4.95 -18.80 3.76
C THR A 91 4.99 -20.08 2.95
N TRP A 92 3.89 -20.48 2.34
CA TRP A 92 3.82 -21.60 1.40
C TRP A 92 3.08 -21.19 0.13
N HIS A 93 3.41 -21.82 -1.00
CA HIS A 93 2.84 -21.47 -2.31
C HIS A 93 2.52 -22.72 -3.14
N GLY A 94 1.45 -22.66 -3.92
CA GLY A 94 1.10 -23.64 -4.95
C GLY A 94 1.64 -23.21 -6.32
N GLN A 95 2.33 -24.10 -7.02
CA GLN A 95 2.96 -23.86 -8.32
C GLN A 95 2.69 -25.01 -9.30
N GLN A 96 2.85 -24.73 -10.60
CA GLN A 96 2.76 -25.76 -11.64
C GLN A 96 4.11 -26.48 -11.78
N VAL A 97 4.08 -27.77 -12.09
CA VAL A 97 5.32 -28.52 -12.37
C VAL A 97 6.03 -27.95 -13.60
N GLY A 98 7.32 -27.67 -13.44
CA GLY A 98 8.16 -27.02 -14.45
C GLY A 98 8.63 -25.63 -14.03
N GLU A 99 7.94 -25.01 -13.06
CA GLU A 99 8.38 -23.78 -12.42
C GLU A 99 9.56 -24.03 -11.47
N PRO A 100 10.46 -23.05 -11.27
CA PRO A 100 11.53 -23.15 -10.27
C PRO A 100 10.94 -23.32 -8.87
N VAL A 101 11.57 -24.14 -8.03
CA VAL A 101 11.08 -24.50 -6.68
C VAL A 101 10.74 -23.28 -5.83
N PHE A 102 11.51 -22.22 -5.95
CA PHE A 102 11.20 -20.90 -5.42
C PHE A 102 11.63 -19.87 -6.46
N ARG A 103 10.88 -18.78 -6.57
CA ARG A 103 11.16 -17.70 -7.51
C ARG A 103 12.02 -16.62 -6.85
N PRO A 104 12.65 -15.72 -7.64
CA PRO A 104 13.36 -14.57 -7.08
C PRO A 104 12.48 -13.71 -6.15
N GLU A 105 11.18 -13.61 -6.44
CA GLU A 105 10.23 -12.81 -5.65
C GLU A 105 10.00 -13.43 -4.26
N ASP A 106 9.97 -14.76 -4.16
CA ASP A 106 9.85 -15.47 -2.88
C ASP A 106 11.06 -15.17 -1.98
N VAL A 107 12.26 -15.14 -2.56
CA VAL A 107 13.51 -14.81 -1.86
C VAL A 107 13.51 -13.35 -1.41
N TYR A 108 13.15 -12.44 -2.31
CA TYR A 108 13.08 -10.99 -2.02
C TYR A 108 12.13 -10.72 -0.86
N ARG A 109 10.92 -11.26 -0.92
CA ARG A 109 9.92 -11.10 0.15
C ARG A 109 10.40 -11.69 1.46
N ALA A 110 11.04 -12.86 1.45
CA ALA A 110 11.61 -13.41 2.66
C ALA A 110 12.69 -12.49 3.25
N HIS A 111 13.50 -11.82 2.41
CA HIS A 111 14.48 -10.82 2.87
C HIS A 111 13.79 -9.59 3.45
N GLU A 112 12.72 -9.08 2.84
CA GLU A 112 11.91 -7.98 3.37
C GLU A 112 11.31 -8.31 4.72
N MET A 113 10.69 -9.49 4.86
CA MET A 113 10.14 -9.96 6.13
C MET A 113 11.23 -10.05 7.21
N PHE A 114 12.44 -10.51 6.88
CA PHE A 114 13.55 -10.53 7.84
C PHE A 114 14.11 -9.14 8.17
N ALA A 115 13.95 -8.16 7.29
CA ALA A 115 14.33 -6.78 7.51
C ALA A 115 13.35 -6.05 8.44
N ASP A 116 12.08 -6.45 8.46
CA ASP A 116 11.07 -5.90 9.36
C ASP A 116 11.41 -6.20 10.84
N PRO A 117 11.56 -5.17 11.70
CA PRO A 117 11.79 -5.34 13.14
C PRO A 117 10.65 -6.05 13.90
N ALA A 118 9.41 -5.93 13.41
CA ALA A 118 8.24 -6.60 13.99
C ALA A 118 8.27 -8.11 13.75
N TYR A 119 8.98 -8.54 12.70
CA TYR A 119 9.20 -9.95 12.42
C TYR A 119 10.20 -10.54 13.43
N LYS A 120 9.70 -11.20 14.47
CA LYS A 120 10.55 -11.74 15.57
C LYS A 120 11.19 -13.09 15.27
N VAL A 121 10.77 -13.75 14.19
CA VAL A 121 11.23 -15.09 13.83
C VAL A 121 12.66 -15.02 13.28
N LYS A 122 13.49 -15.99 13.67
CA LYS A 122 14.90 -16.07 13.26
C LYS A 122 15.12 -16.91 12.00
N GLU A 123 14.11 -17.68 11.62
CA GLU A 123 14.15 -18.62 10.51
C GLU A 123 12.79 -18.75 9.82
N MET A 124 12.83 -19.24 8.60
CA MET A 124 11.71 -19.38 7.70
C MET A 124 11.77 -20.75 7.02
N VAL A 125 10.66 -21.48 7.03
CA VAL A 125 10.45 -22.66 6.19
C VAL A 125 9.44 -22.28 5.11
N HIS A 126 9.74 -22.64 3.86
CA HIS A 126 8.96 -22.25 2.70
C HIS A 126 8.64 -23.49 1.84
N PRO A 127 7.47 -24.12 2.01
CA PRO A 127 7.02 -25.21 1.17
C PRO A 127 6.42 -24.70 -0.13
N VAL A 128 6.77 -25.39 -1.22
CA VAL A 128 6.17 -25.19 -2.54
C VAL A 128 5.50 -26.48 -2.99
N ALA A 129 4.18 -26.40 -3.16
CA ALA A 129 3.32 -27.48 -3.59
C ALA A 129 3.23 -27.49 -5.11
N LEU A 130 3.82 -28.51 -5.73
CA LEU A 130 3.90 -28.68 -7.17
C LEU A 130 2.76 -29.58 -7.66
N ALA A 131 1.84 -29.01 -8.43
CA ALA A 131 0.76 -29.76 -9.07
C ALA A 131 1.22 -30.34 -10.42
N HIS A 132 1.23 -31.67 -10.54
CA HIS A 132 1.56 -32.34 -11.79
C HIS A 132 0.41 -32.21 -12.82
N PRO A 133 0.63 -31.60 -13.99
CA PRO A 133 -0.35 -31.59 -15.07
C PRO A 133 -0.47 -33.01 -15.66
N GLY A 134 -1.68 -33.58 -15.67
CA GLY A 134 -1.94 -34.85 -16.35
C GLY A 134 -2.77 -35.90 -15.60
N GLY A 135 -3.46 -35.54 -14.51
CA GLY A 135 -4.53 -36.38 -13.97
C GLY A 135 -5.88 -35.84 -14.42
N ASP A 136 -6.51 -36.45 -15.43
CA ASP A 136 -7.84 -36.09 -15.99
C ASP A 136 -9.02 -36.29 -14.99
N GLY A 137 -8.78 -36.12 -13.69
CA GLY A 137 -9.77 -36.41 -12.64
C GLY A 137 -9.55 -35.72 -11.29
N GLY A 138 -8.83 -34.58 -11.23
CA GLY A 138 -8.68 -33.80 -9.99
C GLY A 138 -7.76 -34.39 -8.91
N ASP A 139 -7.32 -35.65 -9.07
CA ASP A 139 -6.42 -36.35 -8.16
C ASP A 139 -4.93 -36.21 -8.54
N GLY A 140 -4.55 -35.09 -9.18
CA GLY A 140 -3.15 -34.83 -9.52
C GLY A 140 -2.23 -35.05 -8.31
N ASN A 141 -1.15 -35.81 -8.50
CA ASN A 141 -0.12 -35.97 -7.47
C ASN A 141 0.45 -34.59 -7.16
N ILE A 142 0.31 -34.14 -5.91
CA ILE A 142 0.92 -32.89 -5.43
C ILE A 142 2.16 -33.28 -4.65
N VAL A 143 3.31 -32.77 -5.10
CA VAL A 143 4.60 -32.95 -4.43
C VAL A 143 4.94 -31.66 -3.71
N ILE A 144 5.14 -31.71 -2.38
CA ILE A 144 5.53 -30.54 -1.59
C ILE A 144 7.04 -30.58 -1.38
N ARG A 145 7.77 -29.56 -1.86
CA ARG A 145 9.20 -29.39 -1.60
C ARG A 145 9.38 -28.32 -0.54
N TYR A 146 10.33 -28.49 0.36
CA TYR A 146 10.55 -27.57 1.48
C TYR A 146 11.89 -26.89 1.32
N SER A 147 11.94 -25.58 1.52
CA SER A 147 13.19 -24.82 1.53
C SER A 147 13.31 -23.99 2.81
N TYR A 148 14.53 -23.62 3.18
CA TYR A 148 14.89 -22.99 4.45
C TYR A 148 15.68 -21.71 4.25
N LEU A 149 15.36 -20.69 5.03
CA LEU A 149 16.14 -19.44 5.10
C LEU A 149 16.19 -18.96 6.55
N ASN A 150 17.35 -18.49 7.01
CA ASN A 150 17.46 -17.82 8.31
C ASN A 150 17.87 -16.35 8.15
N ARG A 151 17.71 -15.57 9.22
CA ARG A 151 18.02 -14.13 9.20
C ARG A 151 19.47 -13.84 8.80
N SER A 152 20.42 -14.69 9.18
CA SER A 152 21.83 -14.50 8.82
C SER A 152 22.06 -14.70 7.32
N MET A 153 21.36 -15.67 6.71
CA MET A 153 21.36 -15.88 5.26
C MET A 153 20.69 -14.72 4.53
N ALA A 154 19.53 -14.25 5.03
CA ALA A 154 18.83 -13.10 4.47
C ALA A 154 19.67 -11.82 4.52
N ASN A 155 20.34 -11.55 5.64
CA ASN A 155 21.27 -10.41 5.76
C ASN A 155 22.47 -10.49 4.79
N GLN A 156 22.82 -11.68 4.34
CA GLN A 156 23.85 -11.93 3.33
C GLN A 156 23.28 -11.99 1.90
N ARG A 157 21.98 -11.73 1.73
CA ARG A 157 21.22 -11.87 0.48
C ARG A 157 21.37 -13.26 -0.17
N LEU A 158 21.46 -14.30 0.66
CA LEU A 158 21.51 -15.68 0.18
C LEU A 158 20.10 -16.19 -0.15
N PRO A 159 19.95 -17.05 -1.17
CA PRO A 159 18.68 -17.68 -1.51
C PRO A 159 18.27 -18.73 -0.46
N PHE A 160 17.05 -19.23 -0.59
CA PHE A 160 16.61 -20.42 0.15
C PHE A 160 17.53 -21.61 -0.10
N THR A 161 17.73 -22.43 0.94
CA THR A 161 18.42 -23.72 0.86
C THR A 161 17.39 -24.84 0.90
N ASP A 162 17.45 -25.77 -0.06
CA ASP A 162 16.52 -26.90 -0.09
C ASP A 162 16.69 -27.82 1.11
N ILE A 163 15.56 -28.23 1.69
CA ILE A 163 15.49 -29.26 2.73
C ILE A 163 15.24 -30.60 2.02
N PRO A 164 16.17 -31.56 2.10
CA PRO A 164 15.97 -32.89 1.52
C PRO A 164 14.68 -33.54 2.04
N GLU A 165 13.95 -34.22 1.15
CA GLU A 165 12.70 -34.91 1.51
C GLU A 165 12.90 -35.92 2.65
N SER A 166 14.09 -36.55 2.74
CA SER A 166 14.46 -37.44 3.85
C SER A 166 14.49 -36.78 5.23
N GLN A 167 14.56 -35.45 5.28
CA GLN A 167 14.52 -34.66 6.51
C GLN A 167 13.11 -34.16 6.84
N VAL A 168 12.14 -34.34 5.95
CA VAL A 168 10.74 -33.96 6.19
C VAL A 168 9.96 -35.20 6.62
N GLN A 169 9.26 -35.11 7.74
CA GLN A 169 8.45 -36.20 8.29
C GLN A 169 7.02 -35.73 8.50
N GLU A 170 6.10 -36.35 7.76
CA GLU A 170 4.67 -36.19 8.00
C GLU A 170 4.28 -36.97 9.27
N ILE A 171 3.68 -36.27 10.24
CA ILE A 171 3.27 -36.81 11.53
C ILE A 171 1.76 -36.64 11.74
N PRO A 172 1.09 -37.55 12.49
CA PRO A 172 -0.33 -37.40 12.78
C PRO A 172 -0.61 -36.20 13.70
N ASP A 173 -1.82 -35.64 13.64
CA ASP A 173 -2.21 -34.45 14.41
C ASP A 173 -2.28 -34.69 15.93
N ASP A 174 -2.27 -35.96 16.36
CA ASP A 174 -2.26 -36.41 17.76
C ASP A 174 -0.87 -36.90 18.23
N ASP A 175 0.18 -36.69 17.44
CA ASP A 175 1.56 -37.01 17.82
C ASP A 175 1.94 -36.31 19.13
N GLU A 176 2.76 -36.98 19.97
CA GLU A 176 3.19 -36.46 21.27
C GLU A 176 3.81 -35.06 21.19
N ARG A 177 4.51 -34.75 20.08
CA ARG A 177 5.07 -33.42 19.84
C ARG A 177 3.97 -32.36 19.70
N VAL A 178 2.92 -32.64 18.93
CA VAL A 178 1.77 -31.73 18.76
C VAL A 178 0.98 -31.64 20.07
N ALA A 179 0.77 -32.76 20.75
CA ALA A 179 0.09 -32.82 22.03
C ALA A 179 0.81 -31.99 23.11
N SER A 180 2.15 -31.99 23.11
CA SER A 180 2.95 -31.18 24.04
C SER A 180 2.72 -29.68 23.86
N GLU A 181 2.44 -29.23 22.64
CA GLU A 181 2.10 -27.83 22.36
C GLU A 181 0.69 -27.47 22.83
N ARG A 182 -0.26 -28.41 22.76
CA ARG A 182 -1.62 -28.21 23.31
C ARG A 182 -1.64 -28.24 24.84
N ALA A 183 -0.84 -29.12 25.45
CA ALA A 183 -0.82 -29.32 26.89
C ALA A 183 -0.31 -28.09 27.67
N ALA A 184 0.45 -27.21 27.03
CA ALA A 184 0.87 -25.94 27.62
C ALA A 184 -0.32 -25.05 28.03
N VAL A 185 -1.46 -25.14 27.33
CA VAL A 185 -2.71 -24.45 27.71
C VAL A 185 -3.28 -25.01 29.02
N ALA A 186 -3.18 -26.32 29.22
CA ALA A 186 -3.79 -27.01 30.35
C ALA A 186 -2.95 -26.95 31.63
N ALA A 187 -1.66 -26.61 31.52
CA ALA A 187 -0.70 -26.60 32.63
C ALA A 187 -0.57 -25.23 33.32
N GLU A 188 -1.30 -24.20 32.90
CA GLU A 188 -1.37 -22.95 33.67
C GLU A 188 -1.97 -23.24 35.06
N PRO A 189 -1.25 -22.98 36.15
CA PRO A 189 -1.73 -23.29 37.48
C PRO A 189 -2.94 -22.41 37.78
N ALA A 190 -4.05 -23.02 38.20
CA ALA A 190 -5.19 -22.36 38.82
C ALA A 190 -4.75 -21.60 40.09
N GLY A 191 -4.10 -20.46 39.90
CA GLY A 191 -3.54 -19.59 40.92
C GLY A 191 -4.51 -18.49 41.30
N THR A 192 -5.27 -18.72 42.37
CA THR A 192 -5.89 -17.70 43.23
C THR A 192 -6.86 -16.71 42.56
N ALA A 193 -8.01 -17.20 42.13
CA ALA A 193 -9.21 -16.36 42.02
C ALA A 193 -9.68 -15.98 43.44
N THR A 194 -9.57 -14.70 43.78
CA THR A 194 -10.25 -14.11 44.95
C THR A 194 -11.71 -13.85 44.54
N THR A 195 -12.63 -14.68 45.00
CA THR A 195 -14.08 -14.52 44.79
C THR A 195 -14.65 -13.46 45.74
N PRO A 196 -15.36 -12.42 45.28
CA PRO A 196 -16.39 -11.79 46.07
C PRO A 196 -17.72 -12.52 45.83
N SER A 197 -18.23 -13.05 46.93
CA SER A 197 -19.55 -13.65 47.10
C SER A 197 -20.69 -12.81 46.48
N ARG A 198 -21.43 -13.37 45.51
CA ARG A 198 -22.78 -12.90 45.16
C ARG A 198 -23.80 -14.00 45.45
N ALA A 199 -24.71 -13.66 46.35
CA ALA A 199 -25.75 -14.52 46.88
C ALA A 199 -26.77 -14.96 45.80
N ALA A 200 -27.32 -16.14 46.06
CA ALA A 200 -28.28 -16.87 45.26
C ALA A 200 -29.63 -16.16 45.07
N GLY A 201 -30.26 -16.43 43.93
CA GLY A 201 -31.65 -16.11 43.61
C GLY A 201 -32.13 -16.82 42.33
N THR A 202 -32.62 -18.05 42.49
CA THR A 202 -33.55 -18.86 41.66
C THR A 202 -34.65 -18.02 40.97
N THR A 203 -35.16 -18.24 39.74
CA THR A 203 -35.61 -19.46 39.00
C THR A 203 -35.87 -19.18 37.49
N GLY A 204 -35.65 -20.17 36.62
CA GLY A 204 -36.57 -20.53 35.50
C GLY A 204 -36.27 -19.99 34.08
N PRO A 205 -36.69 -20.71 33.00
CA PRO A 205 -35.84 -20.96 31.84
C PRO A 205 -36.37 -20.40 30.51
N GLU A 206 -35.49 -20.11 29.55
CA GLU A 206 -35.59 -20.56 28.15
C GLU A 206 -34.37 -20.10 27.35
N ALA A 207 -33.77 -21.06 26.63
CA ALA A 207 -32.64 -20.87 25.76
C ALA A 207 -33.10 -20.37 24.39
N ARG A 208 -32.47 -19.31 23.88
CA ARG A 208 -32.33 -19.07 22.44
C ARG A 208 -30.99 -18.36 22.19
N SER A 209 -30.09 -19.11 21.58
CA SER A 209 -28.82 -18.65 21.05
C SER A 209 -29.05 -17.81 19.80
N VAL A 210 -28.40 -16.65 19.71
CA VAL A 210 -28.13 -15.94 18.44
C VAL A 210 -26.73 -15.32 18.55
N PRO A 211 -25.87 -15.42 17.52
CA PRO A 211 -24.51 -14.87 17.50
C PRO A 211 -24.46 -13.47 16.88
N SER A 212 -23.44 -12.68 17.22
CA SER A 212 -22.86 -11.49 16.53
C SER A 212 -22.18 -10.60 17.59
N ALA A 213 -21.05 -9.92 17.43
CA ALA A 213 -20.12 -9.63 16.33
C ALA A 213 -18.78 -9.15 16.98
N PRO A 214 -17.66 -9.07 16.24
CA PRO A 214 -16.37 -8.68 16.82
C PRO A 214 -16.24 -7.16 17.05
N VAL A 215 -15.49 -6.84 18.10
CA VAL A 215 -15.17 -5.49 18.59
C VAL A 215 -13.86 -5.01 17.95
N SER A 216 -13.84 -3.81 17.38
CA SER A 216 -12.62 -3.14 16.90
C SER A 216 -11.74 -2.64 18.07
N PRO A 217 -10.40 -2.73 17.98
CA PRO A 217 -9.48 -2.20 18.99
C PRO A 217 -8.98 -0.76 18.70
N PRO A 218 -8.37 -0.08 19.69
CA PRO A 218 -8.05 1.35 19.64
C PRO A 218 -6.64 1.67 19.09
N THR A 219 -6.52 2.88 18.52
CA THR A 219 -5.31 3.55 18.03
C THR A 219 -4.52 4.19 19.19
N VAL A 220 -3.19 3.98 19.27
CA VAL A 220 -2.29 4.78 20.12
C VAL A 220 -0.96 5.09 19.41
N SER A 221 -0.55 6.35 19.59
CA SER A 221 0.54 7.14 19.04
C SER A 221 1.99 6.63 19.21
N SER A 222 2.83 7.01 18.26
CA SER A 222 4.30 6.94 18.29
C SER A 222 4.96 8.12 19.04
N PRO A 223 6.16 7.93 19.63
CA PRO A 223 7.09 9.02 19.97
C PRO A 223 8.39 8.99 19.10
N PRO A 224 9.26 10.03 19.18
CA PRO A 224 10.03 10.52 18.03
C PRO A 224 11.43 9.92 17.85
N SER A 225 11.90 10.00 16.60
CA SER A 225 13.22 9.61 16.10
C SER A 225 14.36 10.51 16.61
N SER A 226 15.50 9.89 16.95
CA SER A 226 16.75 10.59 17.28
C SER A 226 17.90 10.17 16.35
N ARG A 227 18.37 11.20 15.62
CA ARG A 227 19.65 11.46 14.95
C ARG A 227 20.90 10.79 15.56
N VAL A 228 21.73 10.09 14.76
CA VAL A 228 23.21 10.02 14.91
C VAL A 228 23.93 9.75 13.58
N GLU A 229 24.81 10.71 13.24
CA GLU A 229 26.15 10.73 12.61
C GLU A 229 26.67 9.62 11.67
N ALA A 230 27.15 10.07 10.51
CA ALA A 230 27.98 9.35 9.55
C ALA A 230 29.46 9.28 9.98
N VAL A 231 30.11 8.13 9.77
CA VAL A 231 31.56 7.95 9.91
C VAL A 231 32.16 7.47 8.58
N ASP A 232 33.18 8.21 8.20
CA ASP A 232 34.03 8.17 7.01
C ASP A 232 35.09 7.06 7.11
N THR A 233 35.34 6.27 6.04
CA THR A 233 36.49 5.34 6.00
C THR A 233 37.21 5.30 4.65
N LYS A 234 38.49 5.70 4.68
CA LYS A 234 39.52 5.50 3.65
C LYS A 234 40.04 4.04 3.60
N PRO A 235 40.60 3.58 2.46
CA PRO A 235 41.26 2.28 2.38
C PRO A 235 42.78 2.35 2.59
N GLU A 236 43.32 1.34 3.29
CA GLU A 236 44.76 1.12 3.51
C GLU A 236 45.40 0.24 2.42
N LYS A 237 46.69 0.53 2.18
CA LYS A 237 47.64 -0.16 1.28
C LYS A 237 48.50 -1.16 2.06
N GLY A 238 48.89 -2.25 1.38
CA GLY A 238 50.09 -3.06 1.67
C GLY A 238 49.87 -4.56 1.42
N SER A 239 50.82 -5.42 1.09
CA SER A 239 52.27 -5.32 0.83
C SER A 239 52.77 -6.72 0.40
N ASN A 240 53.67 -6.77 -0.58
CA ASN A 240 54.83 -7.69 -0.74
C ASN A 240 54.73 -9.20 -0.48
N MET A 241 55.23 -10.00 -1.46
CA MET A 241 56.12 -11.12 -1.13
C MET A 241 57.16 -11.41 -2.22
N LYS A 242 58.35 -11.82 -1.74
CA LYS A 242 59.67 -11.87 -2.39
C LYS A 242 59.98 -13.22 -3.06
N SER A 243 60.76 -13.08 -4.14
CA SER A 243 61.83 -13.95 -4.69
C SER A 243 62.20 -15.27 -3.99
N PHE A 244 62.46 -16.31 -4.81
CA PHE A 244 63.50 -17.31 -4.56
C PHE A 244 64.14 -17.78 -5.88
N PHE A 245 65.47 -17.62 -5.98
CA PHE A 245 66.31 -18.12 -7.07
C PHE A 245 66.90 -19.48 -6.66
N GLY A 246 66.95 -20.43 -7.59
CA GLY A 246 67.77 -21.64 -7.51
C GLY A 246 68.46 -21.88 -8.86
N LYS A 247 69.76 -21.65 -8.91
CA LYS A 247 70.68 -22.06 -9.97
C LYS A 247 71.23 -23.44 -9.61
N ASP A 248 71.31 -24.36 -10.58
CA ASP A 248 72.50 -25.22 -10.70
C ASP A 248 72.66 -25.82 -12.12
N ASN A 249 73.93 -26.08 -12.42
CA ASN A 249 74.55 -26.34 -13.72
C ASN A 249 74.14 -27.64 -14.40
N MET A 250 74.20 -27.66 -15.74
CA MET A 250 74.88 -28.75 -16.48
C MET A 250 75.32 -28.28 -17.88
N ASN A 251 76.62 -28.49 -18.16
CA ASN A 251 77.29 -28.30 -19.44
C ASN A 251 77.29 -29.62 -20.22
N MET A 252 76.88 -29.61 -21.50
CA MET A 252 77.45 -30.52 -22.51
C MET A 252 77.33 -29.93 -23.93
N PRO A 253 78.26 -30.25 -24.85
CA PRO A 253 78.39 -29.59 -26.14
C PRO A 253 77.74 -30.42 -27.26
N VAL A 254 76.95 -29.78 -28.14
CA VAL A 254 76.62 -30.34 -29.47
C VAL A 254 76.62 -29.23 -30.51
N ILE A 255 77.76 -29.08 -31.18
CA ILE A 255 77.90 -28.36 -32.45
C ILE A 255 77.41 -29.32 -33.54
N ALA A 256 76.11 -29.26 -33.88
CA ALA A 256 75.53 -29.78 -35.14
C ALA A 256 74.03 -29.40 -35.34
N GLY A 257 73.57 -28.28 -34.78
CA GLY A 257 72.13 -27.93 -34.78
C GLY A 257 71.74 -26.59 -35.41
N ALA A 258 72.70 -25.80 -35.91
CA ALA A 258 72.42 -24.43 -36.37
C ALA A 258 71.54 -24.39 -37.64
N GLY A 259 71.65 -25.39 -38.53
CA GLY A 259 70.81 -25.46 -39.73
C GLY A 259 69.36 -25.86 -39.43
N LEU A 260 69.14 -26.78 -38.50
CA LEU A 260 67.79 -27.24 -38.13
C LEU A 260 67.08 -26.21 -37.23
N GLY A 261 67.81 -25.55 -36.33
CA GLY A 261 67.28 -24.47 -35.50
C GLY A 261 66.83 -23.27 -36.34
N ILE A 262 67.63 -22.85 -37.32
CA ILE A 262 67.25 -21.76 -38.24
C ILE A 262 66.09 -22.19 -39.15
N LEU A 263 66.05 -23.44 -39.62
CA LEU A 263 64.95 -23.94 -40.44
C LEU A 263 63.63 -24.05 -39.66
N ILE A 264 63.66 -24.54 -38.41
CA ILE A 264 62.48 -24.57 -37.54
C ILE A 264 62.02 -23.15 -37.19
N LEU A 265 62.95 -22.22 -36.99
CA LEU A 265 62.64 -20.81 -36.72
C LEU A 265 62.08 -20.10 -37.96
N LEU A 266 62.58 -20.42 -39.17
CA LEU A 266 62.03 -19.92 -40.43
C LEU A 266 60.68 -20.55 -40.77
N ILE A 267 60.47 -21.84 -40.49
CA ILE A 267 59.15 -22.49 -40.67
C ILE A 267 58.16 -21.93 -39.65
N ALA A 268 58.56 -21.75 -38.39
CA ALA A 268 57.73 -21.07 -37.39
C ALA A 268 57.44 -19.62 -37.80
N LEU A 269 58.42 -18.89 -38.33
CA LEU A 269 58.24 -17.51 -38.81
C LEU A 269 57.30 -17.47 -40.03
N VAL A 270 57.44 -18.39 -40.98
CA VAL A 270 56.56 -18.49 -42.17
C VAL A 270 55.15 -18.90 -41.77
N VAL A 271 54.98 -19.80 -40.79
CA VAL A 271 53.67 -20.18 -40.26
C VAL A 271 53.04 -19.01 -39.49
N ILE A 272 53.81 -18.25 -38.72
CA ILE A 272 53.35 -17.03 -38.03
C ILE A 272 52.96 -15.94 -39.06
N LEU A 273 53.79 -15.73 -40.10
CA LEU A 273 53.54 -14.74 -41.14
C LEU A 273 52.35 -15.12 -42.05
N ASN A 274 52.21 -16.41 -42.43
CA ASN A 274 51.03 -16.87 -43.18
C ASN A 274 49.75 -16.84 -42.34
N ARG A 275 49.83 -17.11 -41.03
CA ARG A 275 48.66 -16.94 -40.14
C ARG A 275 48.26 -15.48 -40.00
N SER A 276 49.23 -14.55 -39.89
CA SER A 276 48.90 -13.12 -39.76
C SER A 276 48.23 -12.51 -40.99
N GLY A 277 48.47 -13.06 -42.19
CA GLY A 277 47.84 -12.55 -43.43
C GLY A 277 46.38 -12.93 -43.61
N GLY A 278 45.93 -14.07 -43.05
CA GLY A 278 44.53 -14.49 -43.11
C GLY A 278 43.62 -13.61 -42.25
N SER A 279 44.11 -13.21 -41.07
CA SER A 279 43.36 -12.44 -40.08
C SER A 279 43.11 -11.00 -40.54
N THR A 280 44.09 -10.38 -41.21
CA THR A 280 43.93 -9.04 -41.77
C THR A 280 42.90 -8.99 -42.89
N ALA A 281 42.89 -9.99 -43.78
CA ALA A 281 41.90 -10.04 -44.87
C ALA A 281 40.48 -10.28 -44.35
N ALA A 282 40.34 -11.10 -43.30
CA ALA A 282 39.05 -11.33 -42.66
C ALA A 282 38.50 -10.07 -41.96
N LEU A 283 39.37 -9.30 -41.29
CA LEU A 283 38.97 -8.02 -40.67
C LEU A 283 38.61 -6.96 -41.72
N GLU A 284 39.32 -6.89 -42.85
CA GLU A 284 38.93 -6.02 -43.97
C GLU A 284 37.56 -6.39 -44.56
N GLU A 285 37.25 -7.69 -44.67
CA GLU A 285 35.92 -8.16 -45.09
C GLU A 285 34.84 -7.75 -44.08
N VAL A 286 35.14 -7.85 -42.77
CA VAL A 286 34.23 -7.39 -41.71
C VAL A 286 33.95 -5.90 -41.85
N ASP A 287 35.00 -5.07 -41.95
CA ASP A 287 34.86 -3.61 -42.04
C ASP A 287 34.04 -3.20 -43.28
N ALA A 288 34.24 -3.88 -44.43
CA ALA A 288 33.46 -3.63 -45.64
C ALA A 288 31.98 -3.98 -45.49
N ARG A 289 31.65 -5.05 -44.75
CA ARG A 289 30.26 -5.48 -44.51
C ARG A 289 29.54 -4.64 -43.47
N LEU A 290 30.26 -4.12 -42.47
CA LEU A 290 29.71 -3.19 -41.49
C LEU A 290 29.34 -1.83 -42.10
N GLN A 291 29.94 -1.44 -43.23
CA GLN A 291 29.55 -0.21 -43.96
C GLN A 291 28.21 -0.32 -44.69
N GLU A 292 27.72 -1.55 -44.94
CA GLU A 292 26.42 -1.82 -45.57
C GLU A 292 25.63 -2.79 -44.68
N PRO A 293 25.18 -2.36 -43.50
CA PRO A 293 24.56 -3.22 -42.51
C PRO A 293 23.22 -3.76 -43.04
N SER A 294 23.22 -5.02 -43.42
CA SER A 294 22.01 -5.79 -43.72
C SER A 294 21.99 -7.04 -42.83
N PRO A 295 20.82 -7.63 -42.52
CA PRO A 295 20.77 -8.83 -41.67
C PRO A 295 21.69 -9.96 -42.14
N ALA A 296 21.80 -10.16 -43.47
CA ALA A 296 22.71 -11.13 -44.06
C ALA A 296 24.19 -10.75 -43.88
N ASN A 297 24.55 -9.47 -44.04
CA ASN A 297 25.92 -9.01 -43.83
C ASN A 297 26.34 -9.11 -42.37
N LEU A 298 25.47 -8.74 -41.42
CA LEU A 298 25.78 -8.81 -39.99
C LEU A 298 25.99 -10.25 -39.50
N GLN A 299 25.23 -11.22 -40.00
CA GLN A 299 25.48 -12.64 -39.72
C GLN A 299 26.85 -13.11 -40.23
N VAL A 300 27.28 -12.64 -41.40
CA VAL A 300 28.61 -12.99 -41.92
C VAL A 300 29.71 -12.30 -41.09
N VAL A 301 29.51 -11.05 -40.68
CA VAL A 301 30.43 -10.35 -39.78
C VAL A 301 30.59 -11.13 -38.47
N GLU A 302 29.49 -11.54 -37.84
CA GLU A 302 29.49 -12.34 -36.60
C GLU A 302 30.29 -13.64 -36.77
N TYR A 303 30.05 -14.38 -37.85
CA TYR A 303 30.80 -15.59 -38.18
C TYR A 303 32.30 -15.31 -38.36
N ARG A 304 32.65 -14.28 -39.14
CA ARG A 304 34.06 -13.93 -39.42
C ARG A 304 34.81 -13.48 -38.17
N LEU A 305 34.19 -12.69 -37.29
CA LEU A 305 34.82 -12.28 -36.03
C LEU A 305 35.10 -13.49 -35.13
N SER A 306 34.20 -14.47 -35.09
CA SER A 306 34.41 -15.72 -34.34
C SER A 306 35.57 -16.56 -34.90
N GLU A 307 35.73 -16.60 -36.23
CA GLU A 307 36.82 -17.29 -36.93
C GLU A 307 38.18 -16.63 -36.60
N VAL A 308 38.24 -15.30 -36.67
CA VAL A 308 39.46 -14.52 -36.36
C VAL A 308 39.93 -14.77 -34.92
N LEU A 309 39.00 -14.85 -33.96
CA LEU A 309 39.30 -15.17 -32.57
C LEU A 309 39.82 -16.58 -32.36
N HIS A 310 39.25 -17.55 -33.08
CA HIS A 310 39.69 -18.94 -32.98
C HIS A 310 41.12 -19.13 -33.50
N GLU A 311 41.50 -18.35 -34.53
CA GLU A 311 42.81 -18.44 -35.15
C GLU A 311 43.90 -17.63 -34.42
N ASN A 312 43.53 -16.64 -33.60
CA ASN A 312 44.46 -15.74 -32.93
C ASN A 312 44.08 -15.39 -31.48
N THR A 313 44.97 -15.71 -30.54
CA THR A 313 44.81 -15.40 -29.11
C THR A 313 45.72 -14.27 -28.61
N GLY A 314 46.15 -13.38 -29.49
CA GLY A 314 47.05 -12.27 -29.14
C GLY A 314 46.29 -11.05 -28.63
N ALA A 315 46.74 -10.44 -27.53
CA ALA A 315 46.07 -9.32 -26.88
C ALA A 315 45.72 -8.14 -27.82
N ARG A 316 46.60 -7.83 -28.80
CA ARG A 316 46.33 -6.77 -29.78
C ARG A 316 45.15 -7.10 -30.70
N ILE A 317 45.05 -8.36 -31.13
CA ILE A 317 43.95 -8.82 -32.00
C ILE A 317 42.65 -8.87 -31.21
N SER A 318 42.70 -9.25 -29.93
CA SER A 318 41.53 -9.20 -29.05
C SER A 318 40.93 -7.79 -28.94
N GLN A 319 41.77 -6.76 -28.89
CA GLN A 319 41.32 -5.36 -28.85
C GLN A 319 40.71 -4.90 -30.19
N GLU A 320 41.40 -5.17 -31.31
CA GLU A 320 40.88 -4.84 -32.66
C GLU A 320 39.55 -5.55 -32.95
N VAL A 321 39.39 -6.80 -32.49
CA VAL A 321 38.15 -7.58 -32.63
C VAL A 321 37.06 -7.06 -31.69
N ALA A 322 37.40 -6.65 -30.46
CA ALA A 322 36.44 -6.05 -29.54
C ALA A 322 35.80 -4.79 -30.14
N GLU A 323 36.59 -3.92 -30.79
CA GLU A 323 36.07 -2.74 -31.50
C GLU A 323 35.07 -3.10 -32.60
N ARG A 324 35.30 -4.16 -33.39
CA ARG A 324 34.34 -4.61 -34.41
C ARG A 324 33.08 -5.21 -33.80
N TYR A 325 33.17 -5.88 -32.67
CA TYR A 325 31.99 -6.36 -31.95
C TYR A 325 31.14 -5.20 -31.40
N VAL A 326 31.76 -4.08 -31.00
CA VAL A 326 31.02 -2.85 -30.66
C VAL A 326 30.28 -2.32 -31.88
N GLN A 327 30.97 -2.15 -33.03
CA GLN A 327 30.34 -1.69 -34.27
C GLN A 327 29.23 -2.63 -34.77
N LEU A 328 29.41 -3.94 -34.60
CA LEU A 328 28.37 -4.93 -34.91
C LEU A 328 27.17 -4.77 -33.98
N GLY A 329 27.40 -4.52 -32.69
CA GLY A 329 26.35 -4.19 -31.72
C GLY A 329 25.57 -2.95 -32.11
N ASP A 330 26.26 -1.87 -32.47
CA ASP A 330 25.65 -0.63 -32.96
C ASP A 330 24.80 -0.89 -34.20
N ALA A 331 25.32 -1.64 -35.17
CA ALA A 331 24.62 -1.99 -36.41
C ALA A 331 23.37 -2.87 -36.19
N TYR A 332 23.32 -3.67 -35.12
CA TYR A 332 22.10 -4.40 -34.74
C TYR A 332 21.04 -3.48 -34.13
N LEU A 333 21.45 -2.45 -33.40
CA LEU A 333 20.52 -1.45 -32.84
C LEU A 333 19.98 -0.47 -33.90
N GLU A 334 20.70 -0.24 -34.98
CA GLU A 334 20.27 0.60 -36.11
C GLU A 334 19.28 -0.09 -37.06
N GLN A 335 18.97 -1.39 -36.87
CA GLN A 335 17.95 -2.07 -37.67
C GLN A 335 16.54 -1.55 -37.35
N ASP A 336 15.62 -1.74 -38.29
CA ASP A 336 14.19 -1.45 -38.11
C ASP A 336 13.36 -2.73 -38.34
N PRO A 337 12.87 -3.41 -37.28
CA PRO A 337 13.05 -3.07 -35.86
C PRO A 337 14.46 -3.42 -35.34
N PRO A 338 14.92 -2.78 -34.24
CA PRO A 338 16.22 -3.07 -33.63
C PRO A 338 16.32 -4.52 -33.12
N ASP A 339 17.46 -5.20 -33.34
CA ASP A 339 17.74 -6.52 -32.78
C ASP A 339 18.60 -6.40 -31.51
N ALA A 340 17.96 -5.94 -30.43
CA ALA A 340 18.62 -5.68 -29.15
C ALA A 340 19.29 -6.94 -28.55
N ASN A 341 18.71 -8.13 -28.76
CA ASN A 341 19.29 -9.39 -28.27
C ASN A 341 20.65 -9.67 -28.92
N ARG A 342 20.75 -9.54 -30.25
CA ARG A 342 22.02 -9.72 -30.95
C ARG A 342 23.01 -8.60 -30.62
N ALA A 343 22.54 -7.38 -30.40
CA ALA A 343 23.38 -6.28 -29.96
C ALA A 343 24.02 -6.57 -28.58
N ILE A 344 23.23 -7.01 -27.59
CA ILE A 344 23.72 -7.38 -26.25
C ILE A 344 24.82 -8.45 -26.33
N VAL A 345 24.59 -9.51 -27.12
CA VAL A 345 25.58 -10.58 -27.30
C VAL A 345 26.86 -10.04 -27.93
N SER A 346 26.75 -9.13 -28.90
CA SER A 346 27.89 -8.50 -29.55
C SER A 346 28.71 -7.65 -28.56
N TYR A 347 28.07 -6.79 -27.77
CA TYR A 347 28.75 -6.00 -26.74
C TYR A 347 29.33 -6.84 -25.60
N GLU A 348 28.68 -7.95 -25.24
CA GLU A 348 29.20 -8.90 -24.26
C GLU A 348 30.45 -9.61 -24.78
N ASN A 349 30.47 -10.00 -26.06
CA ASN A 349 31.68 -10.52 -26.69
C ASN A 349 32.80 -9.48 -26.70
N ALA A 350 32.51 -8.21 -27.04
CA ALA A 350 33.49 -7.12 -26.95
C ALA A 350 34.04 -6.95 -25.52
N SER A 351 33.15 -6.92 -24.52
CA SER A 351 33.52 -6.76 -23.10
C SER A 351 34.33 -7.93 -22.57
N ASN A 352 34.04 -9.17 -23.02
CA ASN A 352 34.81 -10.35 -22.62
C ASN A 352 36.24 -10.33 -23.19
N LEU A 353 36.43 -9.74 -24.37
CA LEU A 353 37.73 -9.62 -25.02
C LEU A 353 38.56 -8.46 -24.48
N ALA A 354 37.90 -7.36 -24.14
CA ALA A 354 38.50 -6.15 -23.59
C ALA A 354 37.60 -5.59 -22.47
N PRO A 355 37.75 -6.07 -21.21
CA PRO A 355 36.88 -5.67 -20.09
C PRO A 355 36.88 -4.18 -19.81
N GLU A 356 37.97 -3.47 -20.11
CA GLU A 356 38.12 -2.03 -19.98
C GLU A 356 37.54 -1.21 -21.15
N HIS A 357 36.90 -1.84 -22.14
CA HIS A 357 36.34 -1.15 -23.29
C HIS A 357 35.01 -0.45 -22.93
N GLU A 358 35.09 0.82 -22.51
CA GLU A 358 33.96 1.63 -22.04
C GLU A 358 32.77 1.64 -23.01
N ALA A 359 33.03 1.82 -24.31
CA ALA A 359 31.98 1.79 -25.34
C ALA A 359 31.23 0.44 -25.43
N ALA A 360 31.86 -0.69 -25.06
CA ALA A 360 31.17 -1.97 -25.04
C ALA A 360 30.25 -2.10 -23.81
N GLN A 361 30.67 -1.55 -22.67
CA GLN A 361 29.85 -1.51 -21.45
C GLN A 361 28.65 -0.57 -21.64
N GLU A 362 28.88 0.61 -22.21
CA GLU A 362 27.84 1.60 -22.51
C GLU A 362 26.88 1.08 -23.59
N GLY A 363 27.40 0.50 -24.66
CA GLY A 363 26.60 -0.15 -25.71
C GLY A 363 25.74 -1.29 -25.16
N LYS A 364 26.28 -2.15 -24.28
CA LYS A 364 25.50 -3.22 -23.61
C LYS A 364 24.36 -2.64 -22.78
N LYS A 365 24.62 -1.55 -22.03
CA LYS A 365 23.59 -0.86 -21.25
C LYS A 365 22.51 -0.27 -22.16
N HIS A 366 22.90 0.35 -23.27
CA HIS A 366 21.96 0.90 -24.25
C HIS A 366 21.11 -0.19 -24.91
N ALA A 367 21.71 -1.31 -25.32
CA ALA A 367 20.97 -2.44 -25.90
C ALA A 367 20.00 -3.09 -24.90
N LEU A 368 20.40 -3.22 -23.63
CA LEU A 368 19.50 -3.65 -22.55
C LEU A 368 18.33 -2.68 -22.38
N ALA A 369 18.57 -1.37 -22.50
CA ALA A 369 17.50 -0.37 -22.46
C ALA A 369 16.53 -0.57 -23.62
N VAL A 370 17.03 -0.64 -24.87
CA VAL A 370 16.19 -0.86 -26.05
C VAL A 370 15.35 -2.13 -25.91
N GLN A 371 15.94 -3.24 -25.48
CA GLN A 371 15.21 -4.49 -25.24
C GLN A 371 14.09 -4.30 -24.23
N ARG A 372 14.43 -3.82 -23.03
CA ARG A 372 13.50 -3.75 -21.91
C ARG A 372 12.41 -2.68 -22.11
N CYS A 373 12.73 -1.56 -22.73
CA CYS A 373 11.74 -0.55 -23.10
C CYS A 373 10.78 -1.08 -24.17
N GLY A 374 11.27 -1.90 -25.13
CA GLY A 374 10.38 -2.60 -26.06
C GLY A 374 9.47 -3.63 -25.37
N GLU A 375 9.94 -4.28 -24.30
CA GLU A 375 9.10 -5.14 -23.46
C GLU A 375 8.02 -4.35 -22.69
N VAL A 376 8.32 -3.12 -22.23
CA VAL A 376 7.33 -2.21 -21.62
C VAL A 376 6.25 -1.84 -22.63
N GLU A 377 6.62 -1.48 -23.86
CA GLU A 377 5.64 -1.19 -24.93
C GLU A 377 4.79 -2.43 -25.28
N ALA A 378 5.42 -3.61 -25.30
CA ALA A 378 4.73 -4.86 -25.58
C ALA A 378 3.78 -5.30 -24.44
N ALA A 379 3.92 -4.77 -23.23
CA ALA A 379 2.98 -5.00 -22.13
C ALA A 379 1.58 -4.43 -22.42
N GLY A 380 1.43 -3.61 -23.48
CA GLY A 380 0.13 -3.13 -23.94
C GLY A 380 -0.52 -2.19 -22.93
N ASP A 381 -1.84 -2.28 -22.76
CA ASP A 381 -2.63 -1.33 -21.98
C ASP A 381 -2.77 -1.70 -20.49
N ASP A 382 -1.94 -2.60 -19.95
CA ASP A 382 -1.93 -2.93 -18.50
C ASP A 382 -0.93 -2.01 -17.76
N PRO A 383 -1.39 -0.92 -17.13
CA PRO A 383 -0.50 0.04 -16.49
C PRO A 383 0.16 -0.53 -15.23
N GLY A 384 -0.42 -1.55 -14.58
CA GLY A 384 0.20 -2.25 -13.46
C GLY A 384 1.45 -3.02 -13.89
N GLN A 385 1.35 -3.76 -15.01
CA GLN A 385 2.50 -4.47 -15.59
C GLN A 385 3.56 -3.49 -16.11
N GLN A 386 3.15 -2.45 -16.85
CA GLN A 386 4.07 -1.41 -17.32
C GLN A 386 4.84 -0.74 -16.17
N MET A 387 4.15 -0.41 -15.07
CA MET A 387 4.76 0.21 -13.89
C MET A 387 5.85 -0.67 -13.29
N SER A 388 5.57 -1.96 -13.09
CA SER A 388 6.54 -2.92 -12.56
C SER A 388 7.78 -3.04 -13.45
N MET A 389 7.59 -3.03 -14.77
CA MET A 389 8.69 -3.12 -15.74
C MET A 389 9.53 -1.83 -15.73
N LEU A 390 8.90 -0.65 -15.67
CA LEU A 390 9.58 0.64 -15.58
C LEU A 390 10.37 0.81 -14.26
N GLU A 391 9.85 0.30 -13.14
CA GLU A 391 10.60 0.27 -11.88
C GLU A 391 11.82 -0.65 -11.96
N SER A 392 11.68 -1.81 -12.63
CA SER A 392 12.79 -2.73 -12.86
C SER A 392 13.90 -2.11 -13.71
N LEU A 393 13.53 -1.30 -14.71
CA LEU A 393 14.46 -0.54 -15.55
C LEU A 393 15.27 0.46 -14.73
N LYS A 394 14.61 1.22 -13.86
CA LYS A 394 15.27 2.16 -12.95
C LYS A 394 16.20 1.43 -11.99
N ALA A 395 15.79 0.28 -11.46
CA ALA A 395 16.61 -0.51 -10.53
C ALA A 395 17.92 -1.02 -11.16
N ILE A 396 17.95 -1.26 -12.47
CA ILE A 396 19.16 -1.62 -13.22
C ILE A 396 19.92 -0.40 -13.79
N GLY A 397 19.51 0.81 -13.41
CA GLY A 397 20.17 2.06 -13.76
C GLY A 397 19.89 2.56 -15.18
N ILE A 398 18.76 2.16 -15.77
CA ILE A 398 18.31 2.65 -17.07
C ILE A 398 17.35 3.81 -16.84
N ASP A 399 17.82 5.03 -17.10
CA ASP A 399 17.10 6.26 -16.78
C ASP A 399 16.32 6.83 -17.99
N THR A 400 16.60 6.32 -19.20
CA THR A 400 15.99 6.77 -20.45
C THR A 400 15.63 5.60 -21.35
N CYS A 401 14.43 5.66 -21.92
CA CYS A 401 13.94 4.80 -22.98
C CYS A 401 13.80 5.62 -24.29
N PRO A 402 13.64 4.98 -25.46
CA PRO A 402 13.43 5.70 -26.73
C PRO A 402 12.23 6.66 -26.71
N GLN A 403 11.21 6.36 -25.91
CA GLN A 403 9.97 7.13 -25.77
C GLN A 403 10.11 8.29 -24.76
N GLY A 404 11.23 8.37 -24.04
CA GLY A 404 11.51 9.44 -23.08
C GLY A 404 12.17 8.97 -21.78
N PRO A 405 12.38 9.86 -20.81
CA PRO A 405 12.90 9.52 -19.49
C PRO A 405 12.01 8.47 -18.79
N VAL A 406 12.63 7.45 -18.20
CA VAL A 406 11.91 6.37 -17.49
C VAL A 406 11.09 6.93 -16.33
N ASP A 407 11.60 7.93 -15.61
CA ASP A 407 10.86 8.58 -14.53
C ASP A 407 9.57 9.28 -15.01
N GLN A 408 9.61 9.87 -16.20
CA GLN A 408 8.43 10.51 -16.79
C GLN A 408 7.39 9.47 -17.21
N GLN A 409 7.84 8.37 -17.82
CA GLN A 409 6.96 7.26 -18.19
C GLN A 409 6.36 6.58 -16.96
N LEU A 410 7.18 6.24 -15.97
CA LEU A 410 6.74 5.62 -14.72
C LEU A 410 5.69 6.48 -14.02
N TYR A 411 5.89 7.79 -14.03
CA TYR A 411 4.93 8.73 -13.49
C TYR A 411 3.59 8.71 -14.26
N GLN A 412 3.60 8.75 -15.59
CA GLN A 412 2.39 8.68 -16.42
C GLN A 412 1.64 7.37 -16.24
N THR A 413 2.37 6.24 -16.23
CA THR A 413 1.81 4.91 -15.99
C THR A 413 1.20 4.81 -14.59
N ARG A 414 1.85 5.36 -13.56
CA ARG A 414 1.29 5.41 -12.20
C ARG A 414 -0.01 6.22 -12.14
N LEU A 415 -0.11 7.33 -12.86
CA LEU A 415 -1.36 8.09 -12.97
C LEU A 415 -2.49 7.28 -13.62
N GLN A 416 -2.20 6.60 -14.73
CA GLN A 416 -3.17 5.77 -15.42
C GLN A 416 -3.62 4.61 -14.53
N TYR A 417 -2.68 3.92 -13.88
CA TYR A 417 -3.01 2.82 -12.99
C TYR A 417 -3.84 3.27 -11.78
N LEU A 418 -3.50 4.42 -11.22
CA LEU A 418 -4.23 4.99 -10.11
C LEU A 418 -5.69 5.33 -10.48
N GLN A 419 -5.92 5.83 -11.70
CA GLN A 419 -7.26 6.06 -12.22
C GLN A 419 -8.04 4.74 -12.33
N GLU A 420 -7.47 3.73 -12.97
CA GLU A 420 -8.08 2.40 -13.11
C GLU A 420 -8.44 1.79 -11.75
N LEU A 421 -7.50 1.80 -10.79
CA LEU A 421 -7.75 1.29 -9.43
C LEU A 421 -8.85 2.06 -8.71
N THR A 422 -9.01 3.35 -8.98
CA THR A 422 -10.06 4.17 -8.37
C THR A 422 -11.42 3.87 -9.00
N GLU A 423 -11.47 3.69 -10.32
CA GLU A 423 -12.68 3.30 -11.06
C GLU A 423 -13.16 1.89 -10.66
N ASP A 424 -12.23 0.97 -10.41
CA ASP A 424 -12.51 -0.40 -9.97
C ASP A 424 -12.83 -0.52 -8.47
N GLY A 425 -12.68 0.57 -7.70
CA GLY A 425 -12.86 0.59 -6.25
C GLY A 425 -11.77 -0.14 -5.46
N GLU A 426 -10.60 -0.40 -6.07
CA GLU A 426 -9.42 -1.01 -5.44
C GLU A 426 -8.60 0.01 -4.63
N TYR A 427 -9.27 0.75 -3.74
CA TYR A 427 -8.70 1.93 -3.11
C TYR A 427 -7.43 1.68 -2.27
N ALA A 428 -7.29 0.50 -1.66
CA ALA A 428 -6.09 0.15 -0.90
C ALA A 428 -4.84 0.10 -1.80
N ARG A 429 -4.98 -0.39 -3.03
CA ARG A 429 -3.90 -0.40 -4.03
C ARG A 429 -3.69 1.00 -4.60
N ALA A 430 -4.78 1.72 -4.89
CA ALA A 430 -4.72 3.12 -5.33
C ALA A 430 -3.89 3.97 -4.34
N ARG A 431 -4.13 3.80 -3.04
CA ARG A 431 -3.34 4.45 -1.97
C ARG A 431 -1.86 4.12 -2.05
N SER A 432 -1.49 2.85 -2.23
CA SER A 432 -0.08 2.46 -2.33
C SER A 432 0.61 3.12 -3.52
N VAL A 433 -0.07 3.21 -4.67
CA VAL A 433 0.44 3.88 -5.87
C VAL A 433 0.58 5.38 -5.61
N ALA A 434 -0.46 6.02 -5.07
CA ALA A 434 -0.46 7.43 -4.69
C ALA A 434 0.70 7.79 -3.75
N GLU A 435 0.93 6.98 -2.73
CA GLU A 435 2.00 7.20 -1.76
C GLU A 435 3.39 7.05 -2.40
N SER A 436 3.57 6.07 -3.30
CA SER A 436 4.80 5.94 -4.07
C SER A 436 5.08 7.18 -4.94
N MET A 437 4.03 7.79 -5.50
CA MET A 437 4.12 9.03 -6.25
C MET A 437 4.45 10.22 -5.35
N ARG A 438 3.90 10.27 -4.12
CA ARG A 438 4.20 11.31 -3.12
C ARG A 438 5.69 11.29 -2.74
N VAL A 439 6.22 10.12 -2.37
CA VAL A 439 7.64 9.98 -2.01
C VAL A 439 8.54 10.42 -3.18
N SER A 440 8.19 10.01 -4.41
CA SER A 440 8.92 10.42 -5.62
C SER A 440 8.86 11.94 -5.85
N ALA A 441 7.74 12.60 -5.51
CA ALA A 441 7.55 14.04 -5.66
C ALA A 441 8.24 14.86 -4.56
N GLU A 442 8.31 14.36 -3.32
CA GLU A 442 9.05 15.03 -2.23
C GLU A 442 10.56 14.98 -2.45
N GLU A 443 11.06 13.93 -3.11
CA GLU A 443 12.46 13.85 -3.54
C GLU A 443 12.76 14.75 -4.76
N GLY A 444 11.73 15.16 -5.51
CA GLY A 444 11.82 16.07 -6.66
C GLY A 444 11.24 17.45 -6.36
N GLU A 445 12.07 18.34 -5.79
CA GLU A 445 11.76 19.67 -5.23
C GLU A 445 11.02 20.70 -6.14
N THR A 446 10.51 20.32 -7.32
CA THR A 446 9.99 21.25 -8.34
C THR A 446 8.59 20.94 -8.90
N ALA A 447 7.86 19.92 -8.42
CA ALA A 447 6.67 19.43 -9.13
C ALA A 447 5.29 19.75 -8.51
N THR A 448 5.18 20.59 -7.47
CA THR A 448 3.89 20.84 -6.80
C THR A 448 3.06 21.97 -7.40
N SER A 449 3.64 22.86 -8.22
CA SER A 449 2.94 23.99 -8.82
C SER A 449 2.64 23.72 -10.30
N GLY A 450 1.49 23.11 -10.60
CA GLY A 450 1.03 22.85 -11.96
C GLY A 450 -0.10 21.83 -12.01
N PRO A 451 -0.57 21.43 -13.21
CA PRO A 451 -1.61 20.40 -13.38
C PRO A 451 -1.29 19.10 -12.63
N LEU A 452 0.00 18.78 -12.53
CA LEU A 452 0.52 17.65 -11.77
C LEU A 452 0.17 17.69 -10.28
N GLY A 453 0.38 18.85 -9.65
CA GLY A 453 0.07 19.07 -8.24
C GLY A 453 -1.43 18.97 -7.98
N VAL A 454 -2.27 19.35 -8.96
CA VAL A 454 -3.73 19.22 -8.86
C VAL A 454 -4.13 17.75 -8.81
N VAL A 455 -3.64 16.92 -9.74
CA VAL A 455 -3.96 15.49 -9.76
C VAL A 455 -3.47 14.78 -8.49
N GLN A 456 -2.25 15.08 -8.04
CA GLN A 456 -1.73 14.53 -6.77
C GLN A 456 -2.61 14.89 -5.58
N ASN A 457 -3.11 16.12 -5.49
CA ASN A 457 -3.98 16.50 -4.39
C ASN A 457 -5.40 15.93 -4.53
N TRP A 458 -5.92 15.67 -5.73
CA TRP A 458 -7.20 14.97 -5.89
C TRP A 458 -7.13 13.55 -5.33
N VAL A 459 -6.05 12.85 -5.64
CA VAL A 459 -5.79 11.51 -5.10
C VAL A 459 -5.67 11.54 -3.58
N ARG A 460 -4.98 12.55 -3.02
CA ARG A 460 -4.91 12.75 -1.57
C ARG A 460 -6.29 12.99 -0.96
N TYR A 461 -7.13 13.78 -1.63
CA TYR A 461 -8.51 14.00 -1.20
C TYR A 461 -9.34 12.71 -1.21
N ASP A 462 -9.30 11.94 -2.31
CA ASP A 462 -10.05 10.69 -2.42
C ASP A 462 -9.59 9.65 -1.39
N THR A 463 -8.27 9.57 -1.15
CA THR A 463 -7.68 8.75 -0.08
C THR A 463 -8.18 9.19 1.31
N ALA A 464 -8.21 10.51 1.55
CA ALA A 464 -8.62 11.08 2.82
C ALA A 464 -10.10 10.77 3.15
N LEU A 465 -10.99 10.81 2.15
CA LEU A 465 -12.40 10.45 2.34
C LEU A 465 -12.59 9.00 2.79
N LEU A 466 -11.77 8.07 2.31
CA LEU A 466 -11.85 6.65 2.65
C LEU A 466 -11.34 6.36 4.07
N GLU A 467 -10.48 7.23 4.60
CA GLU A 467 -9.87 7.09 5.92
C GLU A 467 -10.57 7.91 7.00
N ASP A 468 -11.64 8.63 6.64
CA ASP A 468 -12.24 9.68 7.47
C ASP A 468 -11.18 10.71 7.95
N ASP A 469 -10.12 10.95 7.16
CA ASP A 469 -9.06 11.94 7.46
C ASP A 469 -9.43 13.32 6.90
N TRP A 470 -10.40 13.96 7.55
CA TRP A 470 -10.94 15.24 7.10
C TRP A 470 -9.90 16.39 7.10
N ALA A 471 -8.85 16.28 7.91
CA ALA A 471 -7.72 17.21 7.90
C ALA A 471 -6.92 17.10 6.59
N MET A 472 -6.64 15.88 6.14
CA MET A 472 -5.97 15.67 4.85
C MET A 472 -6.86 16.08 3.68
N ALA A 473 -8.16 15.78 3.74
CA ALA A 473 -9.12 16.15 2.70
C ALA A 473 -9.16 17.66 2.49
N THR A 474 -9.28 18.44 3.58
CA THR A 474 -9.31 19.90 3.55
C THR A 474 -7.98 20.51 3.09
N ASP A 475 -6.82 20.00 3.53
CA ASP A 475 -5.49 20.42 3.05
C ASP A 475 -5.34 20.19 1.54
N ALA A 476 -5.73 19.01 1.06
CA ALA A 476 -5.61 18.64 -0.35
C ALA A 476 -6.49 19.54 -1.24
N LEU A 477 -7.76 19.74 -0.89
CA LEU A 477 -8.66 20.63 -1.62
C LEU A 477 -8.22 22.09 -1.57
N THR A 478 -7.68 22.55 -0.44
CA THR A 478 -7.11 23.91 -0.33
C THR A 478 -5.94 24.09 -1.29
N LYS A 479 -5.05 23.09 -1.42
CA LYS A 479 -3.94 23.10 -2.37
C LYS A 479 -4.40 23.05 -3.82
N ILE A 480 -5.46 22.29 -4.12
CA ILE A 480 -6.10 22.29 -5.44
C ILE A 480 -6.61 23.70 -5.74
N LEU A 481 -7.43 24.27 -4.86
CA LEU A 481 -8.03 25.59 -5.02
C LEU A 481 -6.96 26.69 -5.20
N ALA A 482 -5.87 26.63 -4.42
CA ALA A 482 -4.75 27.56 -4.54
C ALA A 482 -4.01 27.45 -5.90
N THR A 483 -4.00 26.26 -6.50
CA THR A 483 -3.33 26.01 -7.79
C THR A 483 -4.23 26.37 -8.97
N VAL A 484 -5.52 26.04 -8.90
CA VAL A 484 -6.48 26.24 -10.00
C VAL A 484 -7.12 27.63 -9.99
N GLY A 485 -7.13 28.30 -8.83
CA GLY A 485 -7.83 29.57 -8.61
C GLY A 485 -9.35 29.41 -8.46
N VAL A 486 -10.06 30.53 -8.34
CA VAL A 486 -11.53 30.55 -8.10
C VAL A 486 -12.35 30.32 -9.39
N SER A 487 -11.71 30.31 -10.56
CA SER A 487 -12.35 30.01 -11.86
C SER A 487 -11.35 29.43 -12.86
N PRO A 488 -11.00 28.15 -12.72
CA PRO A 488 -10.09 27.48 -13.65
C PRO A 488 -10.72 27.22 -15.02
N SER A 489 -9.89 27.32 -16.06
CA SER A 489 -10.24 26.81 -17.38
C SER A 489 -10.23 25.28 -17.38
N LEU A 490 -11.41 24.69 -17.55
CA LEU A 490 -11.65 23.23 -17.56
C LEU A 490 -10.81 22.46 -18.58
N GLU A 491 -10.36 23.12 -19.66
CA GLU A 491 -9.59 22.49 -20.75
C GLU A 491 -8.13 22.15 -20.37
N THR A 492 -7.65 22.61 -19.20
CA THR A 492 -6.21 22.60 -18.88
C THR A 492 -5.74 21.39 -18.05
N TYR A 493 -6.67 20.57 -17.54
CA TYR A 493 -6.36 19.54 -16.53
C TYR A 493 -6.81 18.14 -16.97
N PRO A 494 -5.92 17.33 -17.53
CA PRO A 494 -6.17 15.90 -17.74
C PRO A 494 -5.96 15.10 -16.43
N PRO A 495 -6.65 13.97 -16.22
CA PRO A 495 -7.74 13.39 -17.03
C PRO A 495 -9.07 14.16 -16.98
N LYS A 496 -9.92 13.90 -17.98
CA LYS A 496 -11.16 14.64 -18.26
C LYS A 496 -12.13 14.71 -17.05
N ASP A 497 -12.12 13.69 -16.22
CA ASP A 497 -13.01 13.58 -15.06
C ASP A 497 -12.63 14.53 -13.92
N TYR A 498 -11.35 14.85 -13.74
CA TYR A 498 -10.96 15.90 -12.79
C TYR A 498 -11.34 17.29 -13.30
N GLY A 499 -11.40 17.48 -14.61
CA GLY A 499 -11.90 18.72 -15.21
C GLY A 499 -13.29 19.06 -14.69
N GLU A 500 -14.22 18.10 -14.68
CA GLU A 500 -15.58 18.33 -14.17
C GLU A 500 -15.60 18.64 -12.67
N ARG A 501 -14.84 17.85 -11.87
CA ARG A 501 -14.71 18.05 -10.41
C ARG A 501 -14.05 19.38 -10.03
N ILE A 502 -13.22 19.94 -10.90
CA ILE A 502 -12.54 21.21 -10.64
C ILE A 502 -13.53 22.37 -10.45
N GLY A 503 -14.68 22.34 -11.15
CA GLY A 503 -15.76 23.31 -10.94
C GLY A 503 -16.45 23.19 -9.57
N GLU A 504 -16.29 22.04 -8.91
CA GLU A 504 -16.92 21.69 -7.63
C GLU A 504 -15.95 21.82 -6.44
N VAL A 505 -14.67 22.15 -6.67
CA VAL A 505 -13.63 22.20 -5.60
C VAL A 505 -14.04 23.07 -4.42
N SER A 506 -14.65 24.24 -4.68
CA SER A 506 -15.13 25.12 -3.61
C SER A 506 -16.24 24.47 -2.78
N GLU A 507 -17.17 23.77 -3.43
CA GLU A 507 -18.27 23.07 -2.75
C GLU A 507 -17.73 21.91 -1.92
N LEU A 508 -16.91 21.05 -2.53
CA LEU A 508 -16.25 19.93 -1.85
C LEU A 508 -15.39 20.40 -0.68
N LEU A 509 -14.72 21.55 -0.80
CA LEU A 509 -13.93 22.12 0.29
C LEU A 509 -14.82 22.59 1.44
N ALA A 510 -15.99 23.19 1.16
CA ALA A 510 -16.94 23.55 2.19
C ALA A 510 -17.54 22.32 2.90
N GLU A 511 -17.91 21.28 2.14
CA GLU A 511 -18.39 20.01 2.70
C GLU A 511 -17.32 19.33 3.57
N ALA A 512 -16.07 19.25 3.09
CA ALA A 512 -14.95 18.69 3.85
C ALA A 512 -14.66 19.49 5.13
N ASN A 513 -14.75 20.83 5.08
CA ASN A 513 -14.63 21.66 6.28
C ASN A 513 -15.77 21.41 7.29
N ILE A 514 -17.01 21.21 6.83
CA ILE A 514 -18.13 20.85 7.70
C ILE A 514 -17.89 19.50 8.39
N ALA A 515 -17.47 18.48 7.63
CA ALA A 515 -17.18 17.16 8.17
C ALA A 515 -16.00 17.20 9.16
N TYR A 516 -14.93 17.93 8.82
CA TYR A 516 -13.79 18.10 9.73
C TYR A 516 -14.17 18.82 11.02
N ALA A 517 -14.99 19.87 10.93
CA ALA A 517 -15.50 20.58 12.09
C ALA A 517 -16.32 19.67 13.02
N GLN A 518 -17.13 18.76 12.47
CA GLN A 518 -17.89 17.78 13.25
C GLN A 518 -16.96 16.79 13.97
N ASP A 519 -15.93 16.30 13.31
CA ASP A 519 -14.92 15.43 13.93
C ASP A 519 -14.17 16.14 15.06
N LEU A 520 -13.67 17.36 14.82
CA LEU A 520 -13.05 18.21 15.85
C LEU A 520 -13.99 18.48 17.03
N GLN A 521 -15.28 18.69 16.76
CA GLN A 521 -16.30 18.86 17.79
C GLN A 521 -16.43 17.61 18.67
N HIS A 522 -16.46 16.41 18.08
CA HIS A 522 -16.46 15.14 18.81
C HIS A 522 -15.20 14.96 19.65
N GLN A 523 -14.04 15.37 19.13
CA GLN A 523 -12.75 15.33 19.85
C GLN A 523 -12.63 16.38 20.96
N GLY A 524 -13.60 17.29 21.09
CA GLY A 524 -13.60 18.35 22.09
C GLY A 524 -12.79 19.58 21.69
N ASN A 525 -12.31 19.66 20.44
CA ASN A 525 -11.59 20.81 19.90
C ASN A 525 -12.57 21.83 19.27
N ILE A 526 -13.43 22.40 20.12
CA ILE A 526 -14.57 23.20 19.66
C ILE A 526 -14.12 24.52 19.00
N ASP A 527 -12.98 25.08 19.41
CA ASP A 527 -12.48 26.34 18.86
C ASP A 527 -12.01 26.16 17.40
N GLU A 528 -11.26 25.10 17.12
CA GLU A 528 -10.86 24.76 15.76
C GLU A 528 -12.07 24.35 14.90
N ALA A 529 -13.02 23.59 15.47
CA ALA A 529 -14.27 23.25 14.79
C ALA A 529 -15.04 24.50 14.32
N MET A 530 -15.13 25.55 15.16
CA MET A 530 -15.78 26.81 14.75
C MET A 530 -15.04 27.49 13.60
N THR A 531 -13.70 27.50 13.59
CA THR A 531 -12.93 28.05 12.47
C THR A 531 -13.23 27.33 11.16
N HIS A 532 -13.41 26.01 11.17
CA HIS A 532 -13.78 25.24 9.97
C HIS A 532 -15.24 25.48 9.53
N TYR A 533 -16.19 25.65 10.45
CA TYR A 533 -17.55 26.08 10.09
C TYR A 533 -17.58 27.48 9.46
N GLU A 534 -16.81 28.42 10.00
CA GLU A 534 -16.66 29.76 9.42
C GLU A 534 -16.04 29.71 8.02
N ALA A 535 -14.98 28.91 7.83
CA ALA A 535 -14.36 28.70 6.53
C ALA A 535 -15.34 28.14 5.49
N ALA A 536 -16.18 27.17 5.86
CA ALA A 536 -17.22 26.62 4.97
C ALA A 536 -18.30 27.66 4.64
N GLN A 537 -18.66 28.53 5.59
CA GLN A 537 -19.63 29.60 5.39
C GLN A 537 -19.11 30.70 4.44
N GLU A 538 -17.84 31.07 4.58
CA GLU A 538 -17.19 32.14 3.82
C GLU A 538 -16.74 31.72 2.42
N ALA A 539 -16.73 30.41 2.11
CA ALA A 539 -16.29 29.88 0.83
C ALA A 539 -17.06 30.49 -0.37
N GLU A 540 -16.31 30.96 -1.38
CA GLU A 540 -16.86 31.53 -2.61
C GLU A 540 -17.32 30.43 -3.57
N GLY A 541 -18.44 30.68 -4.28
CA GLY A 541 -18.98 29.71 -5.26
C GLY A 541 -19.77 28.54 -4.66
N VAL A 542 -19.89 28.48 -3.34
CA VAL A 542 -20.60 27.43 -2.60
C VAL A 542 -22.11 27.67 -2.55
N ALA A 543 -22.88 26.59 -2.62
CA ALA A 543 -24.33 26.61 -2.52
C ALA A 543 -24.81 27.22 -1.19
N GLU A 544 -25.88 28.01 -1.25
CA GLU A 544 -26.45 28.68 -0.07
C GLU A 544 -26.92 27.68 1.01
N GLU A 545 -27.36 26.48 0.61
CA GLU A 545 -27.75 25.41 1.54
C GLU A 545 -26.56 24.92 2.39
N THR A 546 -25.38 24.75 1.78
CA THR A 546 -24.15 24.35 2.47
C THR A 546 -23.71 25.42 3.46
N LYS A 547 -23.81 26.71 3.09
CA LYS A 547 -23.54 27.85 3.99
C LYS A 547 -24.52 27.91 5.17
N GLN A 548 -25.80 27.68 4.92
CA GLN A 548 -26.82 27.62 5.98
C GLN A 548 -26.58 26.42 6.92
N THR A 549 -26.15 25.29 6.36
CA THR A 549 -25.76 24.11 7.14
C THR A 549 -24.57 24.40 8.04
N ALA A 550 -23.50 25.00 7.50
CA ALA A 550 -22.33 25.42 8.27
C ALA A 550 -22.71 26.41 9.38
N THR A 551 -23.53 27.42 9.08
CA THR A 551 -24.03 28.40 10.06
C THR A 551 -24.83 27.73 11.19
N ARG A 552 -25.74 26.82 10.84
CA ARG A 552 -26.56 26.08 11.82
C ARG A 552 -25.67 25.23 12.73
N LEU A 553 -24.71 24.50 12.17
CA LEU A 553 -23.80 23.64 12.93
C LEU A 553 -22.83 24.46 13.78
N GLY A 554 -22.31 25.57 13.29
CA GLY A 554 -21.48 26.50 14.08
C GLY A 554 -22.22 27.05 15.32
N ASN A 555 -23.50 27.43 15.17
CA ASN A 555 -24.33 27.83 16.31
C ASN A 555 -24.51 26.71 17.34
N ILE A 556 -24.68 25.46 16.88
CA ILE A 556 -24.77 24.27 17.74
C ILE A 556 -23.45 24.02 18.47
N ALA A 557 -22.31 24.11 17.78
CA ALA A 557 -20.98 23.99 18.37
C ALA A 557 -20.76 25.03 19.48
N GLN A 558 -21.17 26.28 19.24
CA GLN A 558 -21.09 27.34 20.23
C GLN A 558 -22.00 27.10 21.44
N GLN A 559 -23.21 26.56 21.25
CA GLN A 559 -24.06 26.12 22.36
C GLN A 559 -23.39 25.00 23.17
N GLY A 560 -22.78 24.01 22.49
CA GLY A 560 -22.06 22.93 23.15
C GLY A 560 -20.83 23.42 23.93
N LYS A 561 -20.10 24.41 23.41
CA LYS A 561 -19.03 25.11 24.15
C LYS A 561 -19.53 25.73 25.45
N GLN A 562 -20.69 26.40 25.42
CA GLN A 562 -21.30 26.97 26.62
C GLN A 562 -21.69 25.89 27.63
N LEU A 563 -22.26 24.76 27.18
CA LEU A 563 -22.59 23.64 28.04
C LEU A 563 -21.34 23.00 28.66
N TRP A 564 -20.25 22.85 27.90
CA TRP A 564 -18.98 22.37 28.44
C TRP A 564 -18.43 23.29 29.54
N ASN A 565 -18.48 24.61 29.33
CA ASN A 565 -18.07 25.58 30.36
C ASN A 565 -18.92 25.44 31.63
N LEU A 566 -20.24 25.32 31.51
CA LEU A 566 -21.13 25.11 32.65
C LEU A 566 -20.85 23.77 33.36
N ALA A 567 -20.57 22.70 32.62
CA ALA A 567 -20.21 21.41 33.20
C ALA A 567 -18.90 21.51 34.00
N ASN A 568 -17.90 22.21 33.47
CA ASN A 568 -16.63 22.45 34.15
C ASN A 568 -16.81 23.29 35.42
N GLU A 569 -17.61 24.35 35.36
CA GLU A 569 -17.96 25.13 36.55
C GLU A 569 -18.70 24.30 37.61
N ALA A 570 -19.57 23.37 37.19
CA ALA A 570 -20.26 22.46 38.11
C ALA A 570 -19.28 21.47 38.76
N ILE A 571 -18.30 20.94 38.01
CA ILE A 571 -17.21 20.10 38.54
C ILE A 571 -16.40 20.87 39.58
N GLU A 572 -16.01 22.10 39.28
CA GLU A 572 -15.23 22.95 40.22
C GLU A 572 -15.98 23.26 41.52
N ARG A 573 -17.31 23.35 41.46
CA ARG A 573 -18.18 23.58 42.62
C ARG A 573 -18.58 22.28 43.34
N GLU A 574 -18.11 21.13 42.87
CA GLU A 574 -18.55 19.80 43.32
C GLU A 574 -20.08 19.58 43.20
N ASP A 575 -20.74 20.28 42.27
CA ASP A 575 -22.16 20.12 41.95
C ASP A 575 -22.35 19.01 40.91
N TRP A 576 -22.17 17.76 41.36
CA TRP A 576 -22.26 16.57 40.50
C TRP A 576 -23.65 16.36 39.88
N GLY A 577 -24.71 16.81 40.56
CA GLY A 577 -26.08 16.76 40.05
C GLY A 577 -26.31 17.75 38.92
N GLY A 578 -25.86 19.01 39.10
CA GLY A 578 -25.87 20.03 38.06
C GLY A 578 -25.02 19.61 36.85
N MET A 579 -23.82 19.09 37.09
CA MET A 579 -22.96 18.53 36.05
C MET A 579 -23.69 17.44 35.26
N ARG A 580 -24.35 16.46 35.91
CA ARG A 580 -25.03 15.37 35.21
C ARG A 580 -26.17 15.85 34.32
N LEU A 581 -26.92 16.86 34.76
CA LEU A 581 -27.99 17.47 33.96
C LEU A 581 -27.43 18.18 32.72
N ILE A 582 -26.34 18.92 32.85
CA ILE A 582 -25.67 19.59 31.73
C ILE A 582 -25.10 18.57 30.73
N LEU A 583 -24.46 17.50 31.23
CA LEU A 583 -23.95 16.42 30.38
C LEU A 583 -25.08 15.73 29.61
N GLY A 584 -26.26 15.56 30.20
CA GLY A 584 -27.43 15.03 29.48
C GLY A 584 -27.95 15.95 28.37
N GLN A 585 -27.79 17.28 28.52
CA GLN A 585 -28.10 18.23 27.44
C GLN A 585 -27.06 18.20 26.33
N LEU A 586 -25.78 18.06 26.67
CA LEU A 586 -24.69 17.84 25.72
C LEU A 586 -24.90 16.55 24.92
N GLU A 587 -25.30 15.46 25.58
CA GLU A 587 -25.50 14.16 24.96
C GLU A 587 -26.57 14.17 23.85
N VAL A 588 -27.62 14.99 23.99
CA VAL A 588 -28.70 15.11 23.00
C VAL A 588 -28.48 16.23 21.97
N LEU A 589 -27.41 17.03 22.13
CA LEU A 589 -27.09 18.11 21.20
C LEU A 589 -26.49 17.52 19.92
N PRO A 590 -26.98 17.89 18.71
CA PRO A 590 -26.46 17.33 17.46
C PRO A 590 -24.93 17.47 17.33
N GLY A 591 -24.26 16.38 16.99
CA GLY A 591 -22.81 16.33 16.83
C GLY A 591 -22.02 16.24 18.15
N PHE A 592 -22.65 16.06 19.32
CA PHE A 592 -21.92 15.80 20.56
C PHE A 592 -22.01 14.32 20.97
N GLY A 593 -23.20 13.86 21.38
CA GLY A 593 -23.39 12.46 21.79
C GLY A 593 -22.61 12.05 23.05
N SER A 594 -22.64 10.75 23.37
CA SER A 594 -22.01 10.19 24.58
C SER A 594 -20.48 10.15 24.52
N GLU A 595 -19.92 10.10 23.31
CA GLU A 595 -18.48 9.98 23.06
C GLU A 595 -17.77 11.34 22.97
N SER A 596 -18.52 12.45 22.89
CA SER A 596 -17.92 13.78 22.82
C SER A 596 -17.01 14.05 24.00
N ARG A 597 -15.82 14.56 23.72
CA ARG A 597 -14.79 14.81 24.73
C ARG A 597 -14.89 16.22 25.28
N ASN A 598 -14.61 16.35 26.57
CA ASN A 598 -14.50 17.61 27.26
C ASN A 598 -13.19 18.32 26.84
N PRO A 599 -13.24 19.61 26.43
CA PRO A 599 -12.06 20.34 25.97
C PRO A 599 -10.93 20.49 27.00
N LEU A 600 -11.27 20.50 28.30
CA LEU A 600 -10.29 20.69 29.38
C LEU A 600 -9.71 19.38 29.91
N THR A 601 -10.53 18.33 29.98
CA THR A 601 -10.14 17.07 30.64
C THR A 601 -9.89 15.93 29.67
N GLY A 602 -10.33 16.03 28.42
CA GLY A 602 -10.27 14.95 27.42
C GLY A 602 -11.21 13.78 27.68
N GLN A 603 -11.93 13.76 28.80
CA GLN A 603 -12.88 12.72 29.17
C GLN A 603 -14.18 12.85 28.38
N SER A 604 -14.79 11.74 27.99
CA SER A 604 -16.07 11.77 27.26
C SER A 604 -17.25 12.16 28.15
N VAL A 605 -18.36 12.60 27.55
CA VAL A 605 -19.64 12.82 28.23
C VAL A 605 -20.03 11.59 29.06
N ALA A 606 -19.92 10.39 28.50
CA ALA A 606 -20.23 9.14 29.20
C ALA A 606 -19.29 8.86 30.38
N GLU A 607 -17.99 9.15 30.24
CA GLU A 607 -17.03 8.97 31.33
C GLU A 607 -17.29 9.93 32.48
N LEU A 608 -17.48 11.22 32.19
CA LEU A 608 -17.81 12.22 33.20
C LEU A 608 -19.16 11.94 33.86
N ALA A 609 -20.15 11.46 33.11
CA ALA A 609 -21.43 11.02 33.67
C ALA A 609 -21.25 9.88 34.68
N ARG A 610 -20.44 8.86 34.37
CA ARG A 610 -20.14 7.76 35.31
C ARG A 610 -19.40 8.24 36.56
N VAL A 611 -18.48 9.20 36.41
CA VAL A 611 -17.81 9.84 37.55
C VAL A 611 -18.84 10.52 38.44
N GLY A 612 -19.72 11.33 37.87
CA GLY A 612 -20.81 11.99 38.58
C GLY A 612 -21.71 10.99 39.31
N ASP A 613 -22.17 9.95 38.63
CA ASP A 613 -23.03 8.91 39.21
C ASP A 613 -22.34 8.20 40.39
N THR A 614 -21.03 7.91 40.25
CA THR A 614 -20.23 7.30 41.31
C THR A 614 -20.13 8.23 42.52
N VAL A 615 -19.77 9.51 42.33
CA VAL A 615 -19.62 10.46 43.43
C VAL A 615 -20.95 10.73 44.12
N MET A 616 -22.04 10.93 43.37
CA MET A 616 -23.38 11.10 43.94
C MET A 616 -23.82 9.88 44.76
N SER A 617 -23.53 8.66 44.29
CA SER A 617 -23.85 7.44 45.04
C SER A 617 -23.07 7.35 46.36
N GLN A 618 -21.80 7.77 46.37
CA GLN A 618 -20.95 7.81 47.56
C GLN A 618 -21.42 8.88 48.55
N GLN A 619 -21.72 10.10 48.09
CA GLN A 619 -22.26 11.16 48.93
C GLN A 619 -23.59 10.76 49.58
N THR A 620 -24.46 10.08 48.83
CA THR A 620 -25.72 9.52 49.36
C THR A 620 -25.44 8.47 50.44
N ALA A 621 -24.50 7.55 50.20
CA ALA A 621 -24.13 6.53 51.17
C ALA A 621 -23.55 7.13 52.47
N VAL A 622 -22.71 8.17 52.36
CA VAL A 622 -22.16 8.89 53.52
C VAL A 622 -23.26 9.59 54.30
N ALA A 623 -24.17 10.30 53.63
CA ALA A 623 -25.31 10.97 54.28
C ALA A 623 -26.22 9.96 55.02
N VAL A 624 -26.46 8.78 54.45
CA VAL A 624 -27.21 7.71 55.12
C VAL A 624 -26.47 7.21 56.36
N ILE A 625 -25.16 6.99 56.29
CA ILE A 625 -24.34 6.55 57.45
C ILE A 625 -24.33 7.62 58.56
N GLU A 626 -24.24 8.91 58.22
CA GLU A 626 -24.31 9.99 59.21
C GLU A 626 -25.70 10.13 59.83
N LEU A 627 -26.75 9.94 59.04
CA LEU A 627 -28.12 9.89 59.55
C LEU A 627 -28.31 8.69 60.49
N GLU A 628 -27.80 7.51 60.13
CA GLU A 628 -27.81 6.34 61.01
C GLU A 628 -27.05 6.58 62.31
N LYS A 629 -25.87 7.21 62.26
CA LYS A 629 -25.13 7.60 63.47
C LYS A 629 -25.91 8.59 64.32
N THR A 630 -26.57 9.56 63.69
CA THR A 630 -27.41 10.55 64.38
C THR A 630 -28.61 9.87 65.05
N VAL A 631 -29.28 8.97 64.34
CA VAL A 631 -30.40 8.19 64.87
C VAL A 631 -29.95 7.26 66.00
N GLN A 632 -28.81 6.57 65.87
CA GLN A 632 -28.25 5.73 66.94
C GLN A 632 -27.83 6.56 68.17
N SER A 633 -27.27 7.76 67.96
CA SER A 633 -26.96 8.70 69.05
C SER A 633 -28.23 9.17 69.78
N LEU A 634 -29.30 9.46 69.03
CA LEU A 634 -30.60 9.83 69.59
C LEU A 634 -31.26 8.65 70.33
N LEU A 635 -31.13 7.42 69.84
CA LEU A 635 -31.68 6.22 70.47
C LEU A 635 -30.84 5.73 71.68
N GLY A 636 -29.56 6.13 71.76
CA GLY A 636 -28.67 5.86 72.89
C GLY A 636 -28.87 6.80 74.09
N GLN A 637 -29.63 7.89 73.93
CA GLN A 637 -30.04 8.73 75.05
C GLN A 637 -31.21 8.05 75.78
N THR A 638 -30.89 7.37 76.87
CA THR A 638 -31.89 6.86 77.82
C THR A 638 -32.74 8.05 78.29
N PRO A 639 -34.07 8.07 78.09
CA PRO A 639 -34.89 9.19 78.53
C PRO A 639 -34.80 9.30 80.06
N GLU A 640 -34.39 10.46 80.56
CA GLU A 640 -34.62 10.81 81.96
C GLU A 640 -36.12 10.67 82.26
N PRO A 641 -36.50 10.10 83.43
CA PRO A 641 -37.90 9.85 83.77
C PRO A 641 -38.64 11.18 83.94
N VAL A 642 -39.37 11.59 82.91
CA VAL A 642 -40.28 12.72 82.99
C VAL A 642 -41.45 12.33 83.88
N ALA A 643 -41.63 13.09 84.96
CA ALA A 643 -42.71 12.94 85.92
C ALA A 643 -44.10 13.01 85.25
N PRO A 644 -45.10 12.29 85.78
CA PRO A 644 -46.42 12.19 85.16
C PRO A 644 -47.16 13.52 85.22
N VAL A 645 -47.20 14.24 84.10
CA VAL A 645 -48.10 15.38 83.90
C VAL A 645 -49.42 14.86 83.35
N ALA A 646 -50.49 15.20 84.05
CA ALA A 646 -51.86 14.82 83.77
C ALA A 646 -52.29 15.15 82.34
N THR A 647 -52.90 14.15 81.70
CA THR A 647 -53.70 14.23 80.47
C THR A 647 -54.80 15.30 80.55
N PRO A 648 -54.84 16.27 79.63
CA PRO A 648 -56.08 16.89 79.19
C PRO A 648 -56.67 16.11 78.00
N PRO A 649 -58.01 16.13 77.83
CA PRO A 649 -58.71 15.39 76.78
C PRO A 649 -58.45 15.99 75.39
N MET A 650 -58.06 15.15 74.45
CA MET A 650 -57.99 15.48 73.02
C MET A 650 -59.41 15.74 72.49
N VAL A 651 -59.66 17.00 72.13
CA VAL A 651 -60.73 17.41 71.21
C VAL A 651 -60.23 17.16 69.80
N LEU A 652 -60.89 16.26 69.08
CA LEU A 652 -60.70 16.06 67.64
C LEU A 652 -61.32 17.24 66.88
N THR A 653 -60.49 18.17 66.41
CA THR A 653 -60.86 19.09 65.33
C THR A 653 -60.12 18.68 64.05
N PRO A 654 -60.84 18.39 62.95
CA PRO A 654 -60.21 18.10 61.66
C PRO A 654 -59.67 19.39 61.06
N THR A 655 -58.35 19.52 60.95
CA THR A 655 -57.72 20.60 60.19
C THR A 655 -57.77 20.24 58.69
N PRO A 656 -58.30 21.13 57.82
CA PRO A 656 -58.53 20.83 56.42
C PRO A 656 -57.22 20.87 55.60
N LEU A 657 -57.23 20.06 54.54
CA LEU A 657 -56.25 20.02 53.44
C LEU A 657 -55.93 21.43 52.90
N PRO A 658 -54.67 21.74 52.53
CA PRO A 658 -54.39 22.92 51.75
C PRO A 658 -55.04 22.78 50.37
N VAL A 659 -55.99 23.68 50.12
CA VAL A 659 -56.68 23.87 48.85
C VAL A 659 -55.68 24.35 47.80
N VAL A 660 -55.64 23.62 46.69
CA VAL A 660 -55.09 24.04 45.40
C VAL A 660 -55.81 25.33 44.95
N PRO A 661 -55.11 26.44 44.68
CA PRO A 661 -55.70 27.53 43.92
C PRO A 661 -55.57 27.26 42.42
N THR A 662 -56.68 26.88 41.81
CA THR A 662 -57.01 27.22 40.42
C THR A 662 -56.84 28.72 40.18
N ALA A 663 -56.33 29.07 38.99
CA ALA A 663 -56.17 30.41 38.39
C ALA A 663 -57.43 31.32 38.45
N PRO A 664 -57.48 32.59 37.92
CA PRO A 664 -56.47 33.46 37.26
C PRO A 664 -56.48 34.92 37.83
N PRO A 665 -55.81 35.94 37.22
CA PRO A 665 -56.40 36.64 36.08
C PRO A 665 -55.42 36.99 34.95
N VAL A 666 -56.01 37.10 33.75
CA VAL A 666 -55.52 37.82 32.58
C VAL A 666 -54.97 39.18 33.01
N LEU A 667 -53.70 39.45 32.68
CA LEU A 667 -53.14 40.81 32.64
C LEU A 667 -52.74 41.12 31.20
N GLU A 668 -53.07 42.35 30.86
CA GLU A 668 -53.07 42.96 29.54
C GLU A 668 -51.67 43.04 28.92
N GLU A 669 -51.68 43.07 27.58
CA GLU A 669 -50.56 43.40 26.71
C GLU A 669 -49.73 44.57 27.27
N SER A 670 -48.44 44.31 27.51
CA SER A 670 -47.41 45.33 27.64
C SER A 670 -46.49 45.21 26.44
N VAL A 671 -46.87 45.89 25.35
CA VAL A 671 -46.02 46.12 24.18
C VAL A 671 -44.81 46.95 24.64
N VAL A 672 -43.64 46.34 24.70
CA VAL A 672 -42.37 47.07 24.84
C VAL A 672 -41.96 47.51 23.44
N VAL A 673 -42.14 48.80 23.20
CA VAL A 673 -41.64 49.56 22.05
C VAL A 673 -40.10 49.61 22.11
N PRO A 674 -39.35 49.15 21.08
CA PRO A 674 -37.96 49.55 20.90
C PRO A 674 -37.92 50.98 20.33
N PRO A 675 -36.97 51.85 20.74
CA PRO A 675 -36.90 53.22 20.27
C PRO A 675 -36.49 53.28 18.79
N GLU A 676 -37.16 54.19 18.10
CA GLU A 676 -36.97 54.65 16.73
C GLU A 676 -35.48 54.93 16.42
N ALA A 677 -34.97 54.34 15.35
CA ALA A 677 -33.81 54.84 14.62
C ALA A 677 -34.33 55.62 13.42
N GLU A 678 -33.95 56.90 13.34
CA GLU A 678 -34.37 57.86 12.33
C GLU A 678 -33.97 57.40 10.91
N GLU A 679 -34.95 57.40 10.02
CA GLU A 679 -34.77 57.42 8.57
C GLU A 679 -34.27 58.81 8.12
N GLU A 680 -33.24 58.85 7.28
CA GLU A 680 -33.03 59.96 6.35
C GLU A 680 -32.73 59.39 4.96
N GLU A 681 -33.72 59.45 4.07
CA GLU A 681 -33.60 59.13 2.64
C GLU A 681 -32.90 60.28 1.86
N ALA A 682 -31.93 59.89 1.02
CA ALA A 682 -31.61 60.24 -0.39
C ALA A 682 -32.20 61.52 -1.07
N PRO A 683 -31.69 62.04 -2.23
CA PRO A 683 -30.82 61.38 -3.24
C PRO A 683 -29.73 62.23 -3.95
N LEU A 684 -28.96 61.52 -4.81
CA LEU A 684 -27.99 61.89 -5.87
C LEU A 684 -28.31 63.16 -6.71
N PRO A 685 -27.32 63.78 -7.43
CA PRO A 685 -26.94 63.34 -8.80
C PRO A 685 -25.43 63.65 -9.18
N PRO A 686 -24.96 63.62 -10.45
CA PRO A 686 -23.89 62.72 -10.92
C PRO A 686 -22.56 63.41 -11.32
N THR A 687 -21.52 62.58 -11.51
CA THR A 687 -20.21 62.71 -12.22
C THR A 687 -19.88 64.00 -13.00
N PRO A 688 -18.60 64.43 -13.06
CA PRO A 688 -17.72 63.96 -14.15
C PRO A 688 -16.21 63.80 -13.83
N MET A 689 -15.59 62.97 -14.68
CA MET A 689 -14.17 62.86 -15.11
C MET A 689 -13.09 63.70 -14.44
N THR A 690 -11.96 63.04 -14.12
CA THR A 690 -10.63 63.51 -14.53
C THR A 690 -9.64 62.34 -14.63
N THR A 691 -9.03 62.29 -15.80
CA THR A 691 -7.80 61.61 -16.21
C THR A 691 -6.60 62.05 -15.38
N THR A 692 -5.66 61.14 -15.11
CA THR A 692 -4.24 61.51 -14.98
C THR A 692 -3.40 60.40 -15.60
N GLU A 693 -2.69 60.82 -16.63
CA GLU A 693 -1.68 60.12 -17.40
C GLU A 693 -0.45 59.86 -16.52
N GLU A 694 0.17 58.69 -16.66
CA GLU A 694 1.62 58.58 -16.48
C GLU A 694 2.17 57.80 -17.68
N GLU A 695 2.84 58.55 -18.55
CA GLU A 695 3.58 58.08 -19.71
C GLU A 695 4.90 57.46 -19.25
N THR A 696 5.22 56.29 -19.79
CA THR A 696 6.62 55.90 -20.01
C THR A 696 6.77 55.41 -21.43
N GLU A 697 7.42 56.25 -22.23
CA GLU A 697 7.99 55.96 -23.54
C GLU A 697 9.00 54.81 -23.46
N VAL A 698 8.88 53.84 -24.37
CA VAL A 698 10.05 53.10 -24.89
C VAL A 698 9.87 52.98 -26.40
N GLU A 699 10.71 53.73 -27.11
CA GLU A 699 10.97 53.58 -28.54
C GLU A 699 11.59 52.21 -28.83
N GLY A 700 11.20 51.60 -29.94
CA GLY A 700 11.79 50.37 -30.46
C GLY A 700 11.30 50.09 -31.86
N GLU A 701 11.88 50.79 -32.83
CA GLU A 701 11.77 50.50 -34.26
C GLU A 701 12.26 49.07 -34.56
N GLY A 702 11.54 48.38 -35.44
CA GLY A 702 11.89 47.06 -35.94
C GLY A 702 11.00 46.70 -37.11
N GLU A 703 11.31 47.28 -38.28
CA GLU A 703 10.92 46.73 -39.57
C GLU A 703 11.55 45.34 -39.73
N GLU A 704 10.77 44.33 -40.12
CA GLU A 704 11.25 43.35 -41.09
C GLU A 704 10.09 42.62 -41.79
N GLU A 705 10.35 42.37 -43.06
CA GLU A 705 9.48 41.88 -44.13
C GLU A 705 9.22 40.37 -44.03
N GLY A 706 8.29 39.86 -44.85
CA GLY A 706 8.46 38.52 -45.43
C GLY A 706 7.30 37.54 -45.30
N GLU A 707 6.36 37.65 -46.24
CA GLU A 707 5.90 36.61 -47.18
C GLU A 707 5.51 35.16 -46.76
N GLU A 708 4.48 34.70 -47.50
CA GLU A 708 4.10 33.33 -47.87
C GLU A 708 3.15 32.52 -46.98
N GLU A 709 1.84 32.76 -47.19
CA GLU A 709 0.79 31.76 -47.00
C GLU A 709 0.82 30.72 -48.14
N ALA A 710 1.00 29.44 -47.79
CA ALA A 710 0.80 28.30 -48.67
C ALA A 710 -0.63 27.74 -48.55
N PRO A 711 -1.27 27.27 -49.64
CA PRO A 711 -2.66 26.84 -49.62
C PRO A 711 -2.85 25.35 -49.26
N LEU A 712 -3.98 25.08 -48.62
CA LEU A 712 -4.60 23.78 -48.36
C LEU A 712 -4.82 22.94 -49.64
N PRO A 713 -4.72 21.60 -49.60
CA PRO A 713 -5.22 20.74 -50.67
C PRO A 713 -6.66 20.26 -50.41
N THR A 714 -7.49 20.36 -51.46
CA THR A 714 -8.80 19.68 -51.61
C THR A 714 -8.62 18.24 -52.13
N PRO A 715 -9.62 17.34 -51.90
CA PRO A 715 -9.53 15.94 -52.28
C PRO A 715 -9.91 15.72 -53.75
N MET A 716 -9.25 14.76 -54.41
CA MET A 716 -9.59 14.29 -55.74
C MET A 716 -10.26 12.91 -55.71
N THR A 717 -11.24 12.82 -56.58
CA THR A 717 -12.19 11.76 -56.92
C THR A 717 -11.55 10.57 -57.65
N GLU A 718 -12.14 9.40 -57.40
CA GLU A 718 -12.44 8.26 -58.29
C GLU A 718 -11.52 7.93 -59.48
N GLY A 719 -10.99 6.71 -59.46
CA GLY A 719 -10.42 6.01 -60.62
C GLY A 719 -10.69 4.51 -60.54
N GLU A 720 -11.65 4.06 -61.34
CA GLU A 720 -12.00 2.66 -61.63
C GLU A 720 -10.80 1.89 -62.20
N THR A 721 -10.62 0.61 -61.83
CA THR A 721 -10.04 -0.41 -62.72
C THR A 721 -10.56 -1.82 -62.39
N GLU A 722 -11.25 -2.37 -63.39
CA GLU A 722 -11.42 -3.77 -63.82
C GLU A 722 -11.03 -4.92 -62.86
N GLU A 723 -12.04 -5.62 -62.34
CA GLU A 723 -11.92 -7.01 -61.89
C GLU A 723 -12.13 -7.97 -63.08
N THR A 724 -11.26 -8.98 -63.14
CA THR A 724 -11.29 -10.06 -64.12
C THR A 724 -11.97 -11.29 -63.53
N GLU A 725 -12.87 -11.86 -64.33
CA GLU A 725 -13.64 -13.08 -64.06
C GLU A 725 -12.75 -14.31 -63.83
N GLY A 726 -13.21 -15.20 -62.95
CA GLY A 726 -12.64 -16.53 -62.73
C GLY A 726 -13.60 -17.43 -61.97
N GLU A 727 -14.55 -18.01 -62.71
CA GLU A 727 -15.54 -19.00 -62.30
C GLU A 727 -14.94 -20.22 -61.57
N THR A 728 -15.65 -20.77 -60.59
CA THR A 728 -15.96 -22.21 -60.56
C THR A 728 -17.16 -22.53 -59.67
N GLU A 729 -17.97 -23.42 -60.21
CA GLU A 729 -19.31 -23.90 -59.88
C GLU A 729 -19.42 -24.86 -58.68
N GLU A 730 -20.65 -24.93 -58.16
CA GLU A 730 -21.36 -26.12 -57.62
C GLU A 730 -20.89 -26.70 -56.25
N THR A 731 -21.74 -27.11 -55.30
CA THR A 731 -23.11 -27.65 -55.38
C THR A 731 -23.80 -27.61 -54.01
N GLU A 732 -25.13 -27.59 -54.05
CA GLU A 732 -26.10 -27.67 -52.96
C GLU A 732 -26.07 -29.00 -52.17
N GLY A 733 -26.57 -28.95 -50.93
CA GLY A 733 -26.84 -30.13 -50.11
C GLY A 733 -27.63 -29.79 -48.84
N GLU A 734 -28.93 -29.58 -48.99
CA GLU A 734 -29.91 -29.58 -47.90
C GLU A 734 -30.03 -31.00 -47.30
N THR A 735 -30.18 -31.09 -45.96
CA THR A 735 -31.00 -32.14 -45.33
C THR A 735 -31.64 -31.63 -44.04
N GLU A 736 -32.96 -31.80 -44.02
CA GLU A 736 -33.92 -31.64 -42.93
C GLU A 736 -33.68 -32.55 -41.71
N GLU A 737 -34.17 -32.04 -40.57
CA GLU A 737 -34.90 -32.68 -39.47
C GLU A 737 -34.44 -34.03 -38.88
N THR A 738 -34.30 -34.05 -37.54
CA THR A 738 -35.08 -34.99 -36.72
C THR A 738 -35.25 -34.49 -35.29
N GLU A 739 -36.47 -34.66 -34.81
CA GLU A 739 -37.06 -34.27 -33.54
C GLU A 739 -36.48 -35.03 -32.31
N GLY A 740 -36.65 -34.41 -31.13
CA GLY A 740 -37.11 -35.11 -29.93
C GLY A 740 -36.10 -35.27 -28.78
N GLU A 741 -36.25 -34.50 -27.70
CA GLU A 741 -36.74 -35.03 -26.41
C GLU A 741 -36.98 -33.90 -25.38
N GLN A 742 -37.97 -34.15 -24.53
CA GLN A 742 -38.69 -33.22 -23.66
C GLN A 742 -38.07 -33.10 -22.25
N SER A 743 -38.09 -31.87 -21.71
CA SER A 743 -38.43 -31.44 -20.31
C SER A 743 -37.67 -32.02 -19.09
N PRO A 744 -37.69 -31.34 -17.89
CA PRO A 744 -38.58 -30.26 -17.50
C PRO A 744 -37.95 -29.00 -16.89
N GLU A 745 -38.81 -27.98 -16.93
CA GLU A 745 -38.82 -26.71 -16.23
C GLU A 745 -38.58 -26.87 -14.71
N SER A 746 -37.84 -25.91 -14.13
CA SER A 746 -37.95 -25.55 -12.73
C SER A 746 -38.37 -24.08 -12.65
N GLU A 747 -39.61 -23.88 -12.20
CA GLU A 747 -40.20 -22.63 -11.75
C GLU A 747 -39.31 -22.00 -10.66
N THR A 748 -38.99 -20.73 -10.80
CA THR A 748 -38.64 -19.86 -9.67
C THR A 748 -39.54 -18.64 -9.74
N ASP A 749 -40.38 -18.54 -8.72
CA ASP A 749 -41.31 -17.45 -8.44
C ASP A 749 -40.59 -16.08 -8.43
N GLU A 750 -41.00 -15.20 -9.34
CA GLU A 750 -40.79 -13.76 -9.21
C GLU A 750 -41.78 -13.22 -8.17
N GLU A 751 -41.31 -12.97 -6.94
CA GLU A 751 -42.04 -12.17 -5.98
C GLU A 751 -42.03 -10.70 -6.42
N ALA A 752 -43.21 -10.22 -6.84
CA ALA A 752 -43.48 -8.82 -7.09
C ALA A 752 -43.32 -7.99 -5.80
N LEU A 753 -42.48 -6.95 -5.86
CA LEU A 753 -42.38 -5.90 -4.85
C LEU A 753 -43.67 -5.06 -4.82
N PRO A 754 -44.19 -4.66 -3.64
CA PRO A 754 -45.40 -3.87 -3.53
C PRO A 754 -45.19 -2.38 -3.87
N ASP A 755 -46.22 -1.81 -4.49
CA ASP A 755 -46.36 -0.52 -5.19
C ASP A 755 -46.24 0.76 -4.31
N TRP A 756 -45.47 0.71 -3.21
CA TRP A 756 -45.28 1.85 -2.29
C TRP A 756 -43.80 2.22 -2.05
N MET A 757 -42.88 1.70 -2.86
CA MET A 757 -41.44 2.04 -2.84
C MET A 757 -40.97 2.88 -4.04
N ILE A 758 -41.81 3.81 -4.52
CA ILE A 758 -41.38 4.84 -5.48
C ILE A 758 -41.52 6.20 -4.77
N PRO A 759 -40.41 6.89 -4.42
CA PRO A 759 -40.48 8.22 -3.83
C PRO A 759 -40.70 9.28 -4.92
N ASP A 760 -41.55 10.27 -4.60
CA ASP A 760 -41.75 11.52 -5.35
C ASP A 760 -40.52 12.44 -5.28
#